data_AF-A0A819G1A1-F1
#
_entry.id   AF-A0A819G1A1-F1
#
_cell.length_a   1.000
_cell.length_b   1.000
_cell.length_c   1.000
_cell.angle_alpha   90.00
_cell.angle_beta   90.00
_cell.angle_gamma   90.00
#
_symmetry.space_group_name_H-M   'P 1'
#
loop_
_entity.id
_entity.type
_entity.pdbx_description
1 polymer ?
#
loop_
_entity_poly.entity_id
_entity_poly.type
_entity_poly.pdbx_seq_one_letter_code
_entity_poly.pdbx_strand_id
1 'polypeptide(L)'
;MFHCLNLRSGFVLLLFYSSIHVEAFDLLRRRLASIPRTPLQSGDDPGEPLFLTPYLETGQIDLARNLSQVHLQPAYSSPSYSGYLTVNKTCNSSLFFWFFPAQNGHIDSPLLVWLQGGPGTSSLFGLFSEHGPIQVDKTGQLHPNNITWNSKYHLLFIDQPVGTGFSFTADDQCYVHTEDEVARDLYAMLIQFFQIYYEYVSCDFYATGESYGGKYVPAIVYKIHTENPQAKLKINLKGMAIGDGLIDPYNQWDYGPPMYQMGLIDQLQLEYVNLLTALAREAIRQGQYRQAYAIFGDLFDNFYLNKTGMIDADNYLRTDFPEELFYYIPWVIASEHRRQIHVGNMTYNDGEKVQIGLQDDAMQSIASKVAVIANNNYKVLIYNGLVDVIIPSSVTMNWLDKLEWNYADQLRGAERIVWKVKEDDRESPGVNWGFFIAGGTDVSHTTGSRAIVVTRITGNGLADRDQQLKLYDIILRVNNIDFTNIEQQVAVDSLKAAGNHVNLLIRRLLPPILNEICVDKPLNAYLCLIVAGGIDCEHVKGDCGIFITNITPGGFADTNGRFKIGDRVMRVQSSKNSYDLTYVDQQYAVESIRLACSESQTITLLVAHPTDYSVKTMSSSQNDCIQKAIRSAEQAVFEDNAHNYKAATQHYLTAADWFKQAMKYGSMNTQMKQTIRPKIESYIKRVEEIEEILKNGLAKKVPVADTSNERRNVKHNKENEFNGDNNRKHMMQKFEKAIFTDLKVTFDDVIGLKQAKEILKEAIILPVKFPHLFQGTRKPWTSILLYGPSGTGKSYLAKTIATECENTFISVNSSDLLSKWFGESERNVKNLFELARERKPCIIFIDHIDALCGQYNDIESESSRRVKTEFLVQLRSVGADNSGVLVLAATNIPWVLDRAILRSFEKRIYTPLPDVNERAAMFKTHLSANNYHTIQDHQWMQLAQKAEQQFTYPGADIDTVCREALLIFSRRLDSATHFKRVQNPNDYGPRQLWIVCSPEDPAAQKLTLDKIKFDELYESPVTM
;
A
#
# COMPACT_ATOMS: atom_id res chain seq x y z
N MET A 1 31.75 24.57 25.72
CA MET A 1 32.92 24.93 24.88
C MET A 1 32.93 24.13 23.57
N PHE A 2 31.76 23.94 22.94
CA PHE A 2 31.57 23.17 21.69
C PHE A 2 30.67 23.97 20.72
N HIS A 3 31.05 25.22 20.44
CA HIS A 3 30.35 26.10 19.50
C HIS A 3 31.28 26.67 18.40
N CYS A 4 32.53 26.19 18.31
CA CYS A 4 33.52 26.74 17.37
C CYS A 4 34.16 25.72 16.42
N LEU A 5 33.67 24.47 16.31
CA LEU A 5 34.32 23.44 15.46
C LEU A 5 33.53 23.02 14.20
N ASN A 6 32.37 23.62 13.91
CA ASN A 6 31.46 23.13 12.84
C ASN A 6 31.75 23.60 11.40
N LEU A 7 32.77 24.43 11.14
CA LEU A 7 32.99 24.96 9.78
C LEU A 7 34.07 24.22 8.97
N ARG A 8 34.97 23.46 9.60
CA ARG A 8 36.03 22.71 8.89
C ARG A 8 35.63 21.28 8.52
N SER A 9 34.72 20.67 9.29
CA SER A 9 34.27 19.28 9.09
C SER A 9 33.33 19.12 7.89
N GLY A 10 32.48 20.13 7.63
CA GLY A 10 31.58 20.14 6.48
C GLY A 10 32.33 20.19 5.14
N PHE A 11 33.46 20.91 5.09
CA PHE A 11 34.29 21.02 3.88
C PHE A 11 34.95 19.68 3.50
N VAL A 12 35.33 18.87 4.49
CA VAL A 12 35.92 17.54 4.26
C VAL A 12 34.84 16.53 3.84
N LEU A 13 33.63 16.60 4.40
CA LEU A 13 32.50 15.76 3.97
C LEU A 13 32.00 16.11 2.56
N LEU A 14 31.97 17.40 2.19
CA LEU A 14 31.63 17.87 0.84
C LEU A 14 32.61 17.34 -0.22
N LEU A 15 33.92 17.25 0.10
CA LEU A 15 34.96 16.69 -0.78
C LEU A 15 34.88 15.15 -0.91
N PHE A 16 34.39 14.45 0.12
CA PHE A 16 34.15 13.01 0.03
C PHE A 16 32.89 12.69 -0.79
N TYR A 17 31.83 13.50 -0.66
CA TYR A 17 30.60 13.34 -1.45
C TYR A 17 30.85 13.58 -2.95
N SER A 18 31.70 14.55 -3.32
CA SER A 18 32.07 14.83 -4.72
C SER A 18 32.87 13.72 -5.41
N SER A 19 33.40 12.75 -4.64
CA SER A 19 34.30 11.72 -5.14
C SER A 19 33.64 10.35 -5.32
N ILE A 20 32.42 10.15 -4.81
CA ILE A 20 31.80 8.82 -4.66
C ILE A 20 30.45 8.68 -5.40
N HIS A 21 29.71 9.77 -5.63
CA HIS A 21 28.38 9.67 -6.28
C HIS A 21 28.18 10.76 -7.34
N VAL A 22 28.48 10.43 -8.60
CA VAL A 22 28.14 11.23 -9.80
C VAL A 22 26.99 10.57 -10.60
N GLU A 23 26.45 9.43 -10.14
CA GLU A 23 25.44 8.66 -10.87
C GLU A 23 24.15 8.42 -10.05
N ALA A 24 23.59 9.47 -9.43
CA ALA A 24 22.27 9.40 -8.80
C ALA A 24 21.22 10.04 -9.71
N PHE A 25 20.70 9.28 -10.68
CA PHE A 25 19.66 9.74 -11.61
C PHE A 25 18.78 8.57 -12.06
N ASP A 26 17.90 8.08 -11.19
CA ASP A 26 17.05 6.92 -11.49
C ASP A 26 15.55 7.13 -11.20
N LEU A 27 15.07 8.03 -10.33
CA LEU A 27 13.61 8.14 -10.07
C LEU A 27 12.87 8.97 -11.14
N LEU A 28 13.35 10.19 -11.40
CA LEU A 28 12.86 11.00 -12.53
C LEU A 28 13.21 10.34 -13.87
N ARG A 29 14.34 9.64 -13.93
CA ARG A 29 14.71 8.83 -15.09
C ARG A 29 13.80 7.62 -15.25
N ARG A 30 13.36 6.91 -14.20
CA ARG A 30 12.33 5.85 -14.31
C ARG A 30 10.96 6.40 -14.71
N ARG A 31 10.61 7.62 -14.28
CA ARG A 31 9.39 8.35 -14.68
C ARG A 31 9.40 8.71 -16.17
N LEU A 32 10.57 9.03 -16.74
CA LEU A 32 10.74 9.46 -18.14
C LEU A 32 11.25 8.35 -19.09
N ALA A 33 11.98 7.34 -18.59
CA ALA A 33 12.54 6.22 -19.36
C ALA A 33 11.49 5.19 -19.78
N SER A 34 10.26 5.29 -19.23
CA SER A 34 9.08 4.58 -19.73
C SER A 34 8.46 5.25 -20.96
N ILE A 35 8.94 6.44 -21.37
CA ILE A 35 8.56 7.12 -22.60
C ILE A 35 9.59 6.74 -23.67
N PRO A 36 9.33 5.71 -24.50
CA PRO A 36 10.25 5.39 -25.56
C PRO A 36 10.37 6.60 -26.50
N ARG A 37 11.60 7.09 -26.74
CA ARG A 37 11.95 7.83 -27.96
C ARG A 37 11.62 6.88 -29.12
N THR A 38 10.37 6.85 -29.53
CA THR A 38 9.90 5.88 -30.51
C THR A 38 9.99 6.55 -31.86
N PRO A 39 11.00 6.22 -32.69
CA PRO A 39 10.95 6.60 -34.08
C PRO A 39 9.67 5.97 -34.68
N LEU A 40 9.00 6.73 -35.54
CA LEU A 40 7.81 6.24 -36.27
C LEU A 40 8.11 4.89 -36.92
N GLN A 41 7.16 3.97 -36.84
CA GLN A 41 7.30 2.67 -37.51
C GLN A 41 7.42 2.89 -39.02
N SER A 42 8.32 2.14 -39.67
CA SER A 42 8.61 2.31 -41.09
C SER A 42 7.38 2.00 -41.96
N GLY A 43 6.86 2.99 -42.68
CA GLY A 43 5.72 2.84 -43.60
C GLY A 43 4.48 3.67 -43.25
N ASP A 44 4.43 4.25 -42.05
CA ASP A 44 3.33 5.12 -41.63
C ASP A 44 3.53 6.57 -42.09
N ASP A 45 2.44 7.24 -42.46
CA ASP A 45 2.42 8.68 -42.77
C ASP A 45 1.74 9.47 -41.64
N PRO A 46 2.51 10.08 -40.72
CA PRO A 46 1.98 10.88 -39.61
C PRO A 46 1.52 12.29 -40.06
N GLY A 47 1.63 12.62 -41.35
CA GLY A 47 1.44 13.97 -41.86
C GLY A 47 2.59 14.93 -41.53
N GLU A 48 2.47 16.16 -42.03
CA GLU A 48 3.43 17.23 -41.79
C GLU A 48 3.09 18.02 -40.51
N PRO A 49 4.10 18.46 -39.73
CA PRO A 49 3.88 19.34 -38.59
C PRO A 49 3.34 20.72 -39.02
N LEU A 50 2.39 21.25 -38.25
CA LEU A 50 1.81 22.58 -38.53
C LEU A 50 2.54 23.69 -37.78
N PHE A 51 3.34 24.47 -38.49
CA PHE A 51 3.95 25.69 -37.97
C PHE A 51 3.05 26.89 -38.25
N LEU A 52 2.61 27.59 -37.21
CA LEU A 52 1.67 28.71 -37.32
C LEU A 52 2.36 30.07 -37.50
N THR A 53 3.61 30.21 -37.04
CA THR A 53 4.39 31.46 -37.14
C THR A 53 4.51 32.01 -38.57
N PRO A 54 4.72 31.21 -39.64
CA PRO A 54 4.75 31.72 -41.02
C PRO A 54 3.43 32.37 -41.48
N TYR A 55 2.28 31.85 -41.03
CA TYR A 55 0.98 32.42 -41.36
C TYR A 55 0.75 33.74 -40.61
N LEU A 56 1.18 33.81 -39.35
CA LEU A 56 1.17 35.04 -38.57
C LEU A 56 2.02 36.14 -39.22
N GLU A 57 3.23 35.81 -39.69
CA GLU A 57 4.16 36.76 -40.34
C GLU A 57 3.64 37.30 -41.68
N THR A 58 2.83 36.51 -42.38
CA THR A 58 2.19 36.91 -43.63
C THR A 58 0.81 37.53 -43.44
N GLY A 59 0.35 37.71 -42.19
CA GLY A 59 -0.94 38.30 -41.85
C GLY A 59 -2.15 37.39 -42.10
N GLN A 60 -1.94 36.09 -42.36
CA GLN A 60 -2.97 35.11 -42.66
C GLN A 60 -3.57 34.48 -41.39
N ILE A 61 -4.07 35.32 -40.49
CA ILE A 61 -4.51 34.93 -39.13
C ILE A 61 -5.68 33.94 -39.15
N ASP A 62 -6.69 34.20 -39.99
CA ASP A 62 -7.86 33.33 -40.10
C ASP A 62 -7.51 31.95 -40.65
N LEU A 63 -6.56 31.90 -41.58
CA LEU A 63 -6.04 30.64 -42.11
C LEU A 63 -5.26 29.88 -41.03
N ALA A 64 -4.41 30.55 -40.25
CA ALA A 64 -3.68 29.95 -39.14
C ALA A 64 -4.64 29.31 -38.12
N ARG A 65 -5.69 30.03 -37.71
CA ARG A 65 -6.73 29.51 -36.81
C ARG A 65 -7.44 28.29 -37.40
N ASN A 66 -7.88 28.37 -38.65
CA ASN A 66 -8.60 27.28 -39.31
C ASN A 66 -7.74 26.02 -39.44
N LEU A 67 -6.47 26.16 -39.84
CA LEU A 67 -5.54 25.05 -39.96
C LEU A 67 -5.22 24.39 -38.61
N SER A 68 -5.20 25.16 -37.53
CA SER A 68 -4.90 24.63 -36.19
C SER A 68 -6.01 23.79 -35.57
N GLN A 69 -7.20 23.73 -36.16
CA GLN A 69 -8.39 23.11 -35.55
C GLN A 69 -8.27 21.57 -35.48
N VAL A 70 -8.45 21.02 -34.27
CA VAL A 70 -8.40 19.58 -33.98
C VAL A 70 -9.80 19.08 -33.63
N HIS A 71 -10.20 17.97 -34.26
CA HIS A 71 -11.50 17.32 -34.10
C HIS A 71 -11.34 15.94 -33.46
N LEU A 72 -11.89 15.73 -32.25
CA LEU A 72 -11.73 14.49 -31.46
C LEU A 72 -13.06 13.78 -31.17
N GLN A 73 -14.04 13.86 -32.07
CA GLN A 73 -15.34 13.20 -31.84
C GLN A 73 -15.20 11.67 -31.83
N PRO A 74 -15.97 10.94 -30.99
CA PRO A 74 -16.99 11.44 -30.07
C PRO A 74 -16.45 11.88 -28.70
N ALA A 75 -15.16 11.69 -28.41
CA ALA A 75 -14.57 11.93 -27.09
C ALA A 75 -14.62 13.41 -26.66
N TYR A 76 -14.52 14.34 -27.60
CA TYR A 76 -14.65 15.78 -27.34
C TYR A 76 -15.41 16.45 -28.48
N SER A 77 -16.52 17.12 -28.14
CA SER A 77 -17.48 17.66 -29.12
C SER A 77 -17.12 19.06 -29.62
N SER A 78 -16.42 19.86 -28.80
CA SER A 78 -16.00 21.22 -29.13
C SER A 78 -14.72 21.22 -29.97
N PRO A 79 -14.45 22.26 -30.78
CA PRO A 79 -13.15 22.38 -31.44
C PRO A 79 -12.06 22.67 -30.41
N SER A 80 -10.91 22.01 -30.57
CA SER A 80 -9.65 22.37 -29.90
C SER A 80 -8.64 22.82 -30.96
N TYR A 81 -7.50 23.36 -30.56
CA TYR A 81 -6.53 23.93 -31.50
C TYR A 81 -5.09 23.55 -31.11
N SER A 82 -4.30 23.08 -32.06
CA SER A 82 -2.90 22.71 -31.82
C SER A 82 -1.98 23.13 -32.96
N GLY A 83 -0.69 23.22 -32.66
CA GLY A 83 0.36 23.51 -33.62
C GLY A 83 1.63 24.00 -32.95
N TYR A 84 2.58 24.44 -33.77
CA TYR A 84 3.87 24.95 -33.34
C TYR A 84 3.97 26.47 -33.51
N LEU A 85 4.58 27.11 -32.52
CA LEU A 85 4.98 28.51 -32.58
C LEU A 85 6.50 28.62 -32.42
N THR A 86 7.16 29.22 -33.40
CA THR A 86 8.60 29.43 -33.41
C THR A 86 8.97 30.54 -32.44
N VAL A 87 9.78 30.21 -31.43
CA VAL A 87 10.21 31.11 -30.36
C VAL A 87 11.64 31.61 -30.58
N ASN A 88 12.45 30.85 -31.31
CA ASN A 88 13.80 31.23 -31.69
C ASN A 88 14.10 30.82 -33.13
N LYS A 89 14.13 31.79 -34.05
CA LYS A 89 14.38 31.53 -35.48
C LYS A 89 15.81 31.07 -35.76
N THR A 90 16.80 31.59 -35.04
CA THR A 90 18.21 31.27 -35.26
C THR A 90 18.49 29.81 -34.95
N CYS A 91 17.90 29.29 -33.89
CA CYS A 91 18.03 27.90 -33.46
C CYS A 91 16.97 26.97 -34.05
N ASN A 92 16.05 27.52 -34.86
CA ASN A 92 14.83 26.84 -35.31
C ASN A 92 14.08 26.15 -34.16
N SER A 93 13.93 26.86 -33.04
CA SER A 93 13.26 26.32 -31.85
C SER A 93 11.78 26.71 -31.85
N SER A 94 10.92 25.73 -31.61
CA SER A 94 9.47 25.90 -31.60
C SER A 94 8.84 25.18 -30.41
N LEU A 95 7.81 25.81 -29.83
CA LEU A 95 6.99 25.24 -28.77
C LEU A 95 5.67 24.72 -29.35
N PHE A 96 5.29 23.51 -28.96
CA PHE A 96 3.99 22.90 -29.22
C PHE A 96 2.97 23.34 -28.17
N PHE A 97 1.75 23.66 -28.60
CA PHE A 97 0.61 23.83 -27.71
C PHE A 97 -0.60 23.04 -28.15
N TRP A 98 -1.50 22.84 -27.18
CA TRP A 98 -2.87 22.42 -27.41
C TRP A 98 -3.84 23.24 -26.55
N PHE A 99 -4.73 23.96 -27.23
CA PHE A 99 -5.70 24.89 -26.66
C PHE A 99 -7.12 24.34 -26.72
N PHE A 100 -7.83 24.43 -25.60
CA PHE A 100 -9.20 23.98 -25.42
C PHE A 100 -10.06 25.14 -24.89
N PRO A 101 -10.98 25.69 -25.72
CA PRO A 101 -11.99 26.62 -25.24
C PRO A 101 -12.89 25.98 -24.17
N ALA A 102 -13.41 26.78 -23.24
CA ALA A 102 -14.28 26.36 -22.15
C ALA A 102 -15.58 25.72 -22.68
N GLN A 103 -15.96 24.56 -22.15
CA GLN A 103 -17.14 23.81 -22.60
C GLN A 103 -18.47 24.46 -22.19
N ASN A 104 -18.57 24.90 -20.93
CA ASN A 104 -19.80 25.51 -20.39
C ASN A 104 -19.63 27.01 -20.12
N GLY A 105 -18.54 27.59 -20.61
CA GLY A 105 -18.16 28.99 -20.38
C GLY A 105 -18.58 29.92 -21.51
N HIS A 106 -18.66 31.21 -21.19
CA HIS A 106 -18.72 32.26 -22.21
C HIS A 106 -17.33 32.50 -22.81
N ILE A 107 -17.27 33.17 -23.97
CA ILE A 107 -15.99 33.48 -24.64
C ILE A 107 -15.03 34.27 -23.74
N ASP A 108 -15.56 35.06 -22.81
CA ASP A 108 -14.82 35.86 -21.83
C ASP A 108 -14.44 35.09 -20.54
N SER A 109 -14.67 33.77 -20.49
CA SER A 109 -14.21 32.93 -19.39
C SER A 109 -12.69 33.05 -19.20
N PRO A 110 -12.15 32.89 -17.99
CA PRO A 110 -10.71 32.98 -17.77
C PRO A 110 -9.92 31.95 -18.59
N LEU A 111 -8.76 32.36 -19.08
CA LEU A 111 -7.79 31.50 -19.76
C LEU A 111 -6.68 31.11 -18.78
N LEU A 112 -6.52 29.80 -18.60
CA LEU A 112 -5.48 29.21 -17.78
C LEU A 112 -4.44 28.57 -18.70
N VAL A 113 -3.18 28.99 -18.60
CA VAL A 113 -2.08 28.20 -19.16
C VAL A 113 -1.64 27.17 -18.12
N TRP A 114 -1.49 25.91 -18.52
CA TRP A 114 -0.96 24.83 -17.68
C TRP A 114 0.47 24.48 -18.09
N LEU A 115 1.38 24.54 -17.13
CA LEU A 115 2.81 24.28 -17.30
C LEU A 115 3.22 23.13 -16.39
N GLN A 116 3.38 21.94 -16.98
CA GLN A 116 3.89 20.79 -16.26
C GLN A 116 5.38 20.97 -15.92
N GLY A 117 5.81 20.35 -14.81
CA GLY A 117 7.13 20.47 -14.24
C GLY A 117 8.15 19.48 -14.82
N GLY A 118 8.75 18.67 -13.94
CA GLY A 118 9.88 17.79 -14.25
C GLY A 118 11.16 18.27 -13.55
N PRO A 119 12.01 19.10 -14.18
CA PRO A 119 11.82 19.84 -15.44
C PRO A 119 11.86 18.94 -16.69
N GLY A 120 11.13 19.34 -17.74
CA GLY A 120 11.11 18.64 -19.04
C GLY A 120 10.01 17.59 -19.21
N THR A 121 9.01 17.57 -18.32
CA THR A 121 7.83 16.71 -18.48
C THR A 121 6.77 17.40 -19.34
N SER A 122 6.19 16.68 -20.30
CA SER A 122 5.18 17.21 -21.22
C SER A 122 3.91 17.67 -20.49
N SER A 123 3.37 18.82 -20.90
CA SER A 123 2.07 19.31 -20.40
C SER A 123 0.89 18.49 -20.93
N LEU A 124 1.12 17.58 -21.87
CA LEU A 124 0.12 16.58 -22.25
C LEU A 124 -0.17 15.60 -21.12
N PHE A 125 0.74 15.42 -20.16
CA PHE A 125 0.42 14.70 -18.92
C PHE A 125 -0.76 15.35 -18.19
N GLY A 126 -0.73 16.67 -17.97
CA GLY A 126 -1.85 17.35 -17.31
C GLY A 126 -3.13 17.40 -18.14
N LEU A 127 -2.98 17.37 -19.46
CA LEU A 127 -4.09 17.26 -20.38
C LEU A 127 -4.81 15.91 -20.24
N PHE A 128 -4.08 14.79 -20.29
CA PHE A 128 -4.69 13.46 -20.35
C PHE A 128 -4.91 12.79 -18.99
N SER A 129 -4.08 13.10 -18.00
CA SER A 129 -3.98 12.33 -16.76
C SER A 129 -4.40 13.11 -15.51
N GLU A 130 -4.67 14.42 -15.64
CA GLU A 130 -5.00 15.28 -14.49
C GLU A 130 -6.36 15.96 -14.68
N HIS A 131 -6.39 17.11 -15.36
CA HIS A 131 -7.55 18.00 -15.36
C HIS A 131 -7.93 18.51 -16.75
N GLY A 132 -7.27 18.04 -17.81
CA GLY A 132 -7.72 18.31 -19.18
C GLY A 132 -9.03 17.59 -19.51
N PRO A 133 -9.65 17.91 -20.66
CA PRO A 133 -11.01 17.50 -20.97
C PRO A 133 -11.16 16.07 -21.51
N ILE A 134 -10.04 15.38 -21.73
CA ILE A 134 -9.99 14.05 -22.34
C ILE A 134 -8.98 13.16 -21.61
N GLN A 135 -9.18 11.85 -21.68
CA GLN A 135 -8.31 10.84 -21.08
C GLN A 135 -8.23 9.62 -22.00
N VAL A 136 -7.17 8.83 -21.87
CA VAL A 136 -6.99 7.57 -22.62
C VAL A 136 -7.15 6.40 -21.67
N ASP A 137 -7.96 5.41 -22.05
CA ASP A 137 -8.13 4.20 -21.25
C ASP A 137 -7.07 3.13 -21.54
N LYS A 138 -7.11 2.04 -20.77
CA LYS A 138 -6.18 0.90 -20.93
C LYS A 138 -6.20 0.21 -22.31
N THR A 139 -7.24 0.45 -23.11
CA THR A 139 -7.38 -0.10 -24.47
C THR A 139 -6.80 0.83 -25.52
N GLY A 140 -6.32 2.02 -25.12
CA GLY A 140 -5.86 3.08 -26.01
C GLY A 140 -7.00 3.92 -26.58
N GLN A 141 -8.22 3.79 -26.07
CA GLN A 141 -9.37 4.57 -26.55
C GLN A 141 -9.47 5.92 -25.82
N LEU A 142 -9.78 6.97 -26.58
CA LEU A 142 -9.97 8.32 -26.05
C LEU A 142 -11.39 8.51 -25.50
N HIS A 143 -11.51 9.11 -24.32
CA HIS A 143 -12.78 9.36 -23.61
C HIS A 143 -12.84 10.78 -23.04
N PRO A 144 -14.04 11.35 -22.82
CA PRO A 144 -14.17 12.60 -22.08
C PRO A 144 -13.73 12.42 -20.62
N ASN A 145 -13.07 13.43 -20.07
CA ASN A 145 -12.82 13.53 -18.63
C ASN A 145 -13.98 14.29 -17.96
N ASN A 146 -14.66 13.61 -17.02
CA ASN A 146 -15.81 14.15 -16.31
C ASN A 146 -15.43 15.17 -15.21
N ILE A 147 -14.17 15.20 -14.79
CA ILE A 147 -13.65 16.10 -13.76
C ILE A 147 -12.53 16.92 -14.40
N THR A 148 -12.91 17.98 -15.12
CA THR A 148 -11.99 18.80 -15.90
C THR A 148 -12.14 20.27 -15.57
N TRP A 149 -11.02 21.01 -15.54
CA TRP A 149 -11.05 22.47 -15.42
C TRP A 149 -11.64 23.14 -16.67
N ASN A 150 -11.63 22.46 -17.81
CA ASN A 150 -12.17 22.95 -19.06
C ASN A 150 -13.70 23.13 -19.03
N SER A 151 -14.38 22.59 -18.01
CA SER A 151 -15.80 22.83 -17.78
C SER A 151 -16.11 24.34 -17.66
N LYS A 152 -15.19 25.11 -17.06
CA LYS A 152 -15.35 26.54 -16.75
C LYS A 152 -14.30 27.45 -17.39
N TYR A 153 -13.12 26.92 -17.72
CA TYR A 153 -11.98 27.73 -18.15
C TYR A 153 -11.48 27.34 -19.54
N HIS A 154 -10.94 28.31 -20.27
CA HIS A 154 -10.14 28.00 -21.46
C HIS A 154 -8.79 27.46 -20.99
N LEU A 155 -8.36 26.31 -21.49
CA LEU A 155 -7.10 25.67 -21.08
C LEU A 155 -6.09 25.70 -22.22
N LEU A 156 -4.89 26.21 -21.95
CA LEU A 156 -3.76 26.19 -22.87
C LEU A 156 -2.65 25.31 -22.28
N PHE A 157 -2.43 24.15 -22.88
CA PHE A 157 -1.33 23.26 -22.52
C PHE A 157 -0.14 23.56 -23.43
N ILE A 158 1.04 23.75 -22.84
CA ILE A 158 2.27 24.05 -23.61
C ILE A 158 3.34 23.04 -23.22
N ASP A 159 3.85 22.31 -24.20
CA ASP A 159 5.06 21.53 -24.00
C ASP A 159 6.25 22.49 -23.92
N GLN A 160 6.83 22.61 -22.74
CA GLN A 160 7.92 23.55 -22.49
C GLN A 160 8.90 22.95 -21.50
N PRO A 161 10.17 23.37 -21.54
CA PRO A 161 10.85 24.17 -22.57
C PRO A 161 11.07 23.41 -23.89
N VAL A 162 11.80 24.00 -24.84
CA VAL A 162 12.24 23.29 -26.06
C VAL A 162 13.00 22.01 -25.67
N GLY A 163 12.65 20.86 -26.25
CA GLY A 163 13.13 19.54 -25.82
C GLY A 163 12.17 18.73 -24.96
N THR A 164 10.99 19.27 -24.67
CA THR A 164 9.94 18.63 -23.87
C THR A 164 8.80 18.19 -24.76
N GLY A 165 8.37 16.93 -24.67
CA GLY A 165 7.27 16.42 -25.50
C GLY A 165 7.50 16.72 -26.98
N PHE A 166 6.55 17.35 -27.67
CA PHE A 166 6.72 17.69 -29.09
C PHE A 166 7.56 18.95 -29.35
N SER A 167 7.85 19.76 -28.34
CA SER A 167 8.66 20.97 -28.49
C SER A 167 10.13 20.65 -28.72
N PHE A 168 10.79 21.40 -29.60
CA PHE A 168 12.13 21.05 -30.06
C PHE A 168 12.99 22.28 -30.40
N THR A 169 14.29 22.02 -30.52
CA THR A 169 15.29 22.92 -31.10
C THR A 169 16.14 22.15 -32.09
N ALA A 170 16.59 22.79 -33.18
CA ALA A 170 17.49 22.16 -34.15
C ALA A 170 18.96 22.21 -33.71
N ASP A 171 19.28 23.11 -32.77
CA ASP A 171 20.61 23.27 -32.20
C ASP A 171 20.57 22.99 -30.69
N ASP A 172 21.40 22.04 -30.26
CA ASP A 172 21.55 21.63 -28.85
C ASP A 172 22.09 22.77 -27.97
N GLN A 173 22.77 23.77 -28.54
CA GLN A 173 23.22 24.94 -27.77
C GLN A 173 22.07 25.84 -27.33
N CYS A 174 20.87 25.62 -27.86
CA CYS A 174 19.69 26.42 -27.56
C CYS A 174 18.74 25.75 -26.56
N TYR A 175 19.16 24.66 -25.91
CA TYR A 175 18.52 24.24 -24.67
C TYR A 175 18.71 25.31 -23.59
N VAL A 176 17.67 25.49 -22.80
CA VAL A 176 17.62 26.50 -21.74
C VAL A 176 18.39 26.05 -20.50
N HIS A 177 18.94 27.02 -19.78
CA HIS A 177 19.70 26.79 -18.54
C HIS A 177 19.15 27.53 -17.32
N THR A 178 18.20 28.44 -17.52
CA THR A 178 17.53 29.18 -16.44
C THR A 178 16.04 29.30 -16.70
N GLU A 179 15.26 29.49 -15.64
CA GLU A 179 13.84 29.77 -15.72
C GLU A 179 13.52 31.09 -16.47
N ASP A 180 14.44 32.05 -16.48
CA ASP A 180 14.30 33.29 -17.26
C ASP A 180 14.40 33.08 -18.78
N GLU A 181 15.24 32.15 -19.24
CA GLU A 181 15.28 31.75 -20.65
C GLU A 181 14.01 31.00 -21.06
N VAL A 182 13.46 30.19 -20.16
CA VAL A 182 12.15 29.54 -20.37
C VAL A 182 11.06 30.60 -20.49
N ALA A 183 11.03 31.57 -19.57
CA ALA A 183 10.03 32.65 -19.60
C ALA A 183 10.16 33.53 -20.85
N ARG A 184 11.36 33.75 -21.39
CA ARG A 184 11.58 34.43 -22.68
C ARG A 184 10.83 33.71 -23.80
N ASP A 185 11.02 32.40 -23.93
CA ASP A 185 10.46 31.61 -25.01
C ASP A 185 8.93 31.45 -24.85
N LEU A 186 8.45 31.20 -23.63
CA LEU A 186 7.03 31.18 -23.31
C LEU A 186 6.36 32.53 -23.59
N TYR A 187 6.99 33.65 -23.24
CA TYR A 187 6.43 34.97 -23.53
C TYR A 187 6.33 35.22 -25.05
N ALA A 188 7.39 34.89 -25.81
CA ALA A 188 7.37 34.99 -27.27
C ALA A 188 6.26 34.14 -27.89
N MET A 189 6.02 32.95 -27.36
CA MET A 189 4.92 32.08 -27.78
C MET A 189 3.55 32.68 -27.43
N LEU A 190 3.34 33.14 -26.19
CA LEU A 190 2.05 33.69 -25.74
C LEU A 190 1.66 34.93 -26.56
N ILE A 191 2.62 35.80 -26.91
CA ILE A 191 2.34 36.94 -27.79
C ILE A 191 1.84 36.46 -29.16
N GLN A 192 2.47 35.46 -29.76
CA GLN A 192 2.02 34.91 -31.05
C GLN A 192 0.66 34.22 -30.92
N PHE A 193 0.44 33.45 -29.85
CA PHE A 193 -0.84 32.81 -29.54
C PHE A 193 -1.96 33.85 -29.49
N PHE A 194 -1.77 34.93 -28.74
CA PHE A 194 -2.75 36.01 -28.62
C PHE A 194 -2.90 36.88 -29.88
N GLN A 195 -1.93 36.87 -30.80
CA GLN A 195 -2.12 37.46 -32.12
C GLN A 195 -3.00 36.59 -33.02
N ILE A 196 -2.88 35.26 -32.90
CA ILE A 196 -3.67 34.31 -33.67
C ILE A 196 -5.10 34.20 -33.12
N TYR A 197 -5.23 34.01 -31.81
CA TYR A 197 -6.50 33.86 -31.09
C TYR A 197 -6.84 35.16 -30.35
N TYR A 198 -6.91 36.26 -31.10
CA TYR A 198 -7.06 37.63 -30.59
C TYR A 198 -8.34 37.86 -29.77
N GLU A 199 -9.38 37.07 -30.00
CA GLU A 199 -10.64 37.09 -29.25
C GLU A 199 -10.46 36.79 -27.75
N TYR A 200 -9.40 36.05 -27.38
CA TYR A 200 -9.12 35.70 -25.98
C TYR A 200 -8.18 36.70 -25.27
N VAL A 201 -7.65 37.72 -25.96
CA VAL A 201 -6.73 38.72 -25.36
C VAL A 201 -7.36 39.44 -24.18
N SER A 202 -8.68 39.65 -24.23
CA SER A 202 -9.44 40.33 -23.17
C SER A 202 -9.77 39.42 -21.98
N CYS A 203 -9.65 38.09 -22.13
CA CYS A 203 -9.95 37.15 -21.06
C CYS A 203 -9.00 37.34 -19.89
N ASP A 204 -9.49 37.11 -18.67
CA ASP A 204 -8.63 37.05 -17.50
C ASP A 204 -7.61 35.92 -17.66
N PHE A 205 -6.32 36.25 -17.65
CA PHE A 205 -5.23 35.29 -17.85
C PHE A 205 -4.58 34.90 -16.52
N TYR A 206 -4.45 33.61 -16.29
CA TYR A 206 -3.68 33.07 -15.17
C TYR A 206 -2.66 32.04 -15.66
N ALA A 207 -1.47 32.08 -15.07
CA ALA A 207 -0.49 31.01 -15.25
C ALA A 207 -0.63 29.97 -14.13
N THR A 208 -0.70 28.71 -14.52
CA THR A 208 -0.89 27.59 -13.60
C THR A 208 0.09 26.46 -13.91
N GLY A 209 0.44 25.67 -12.91
CA GLY A 209 1.37 24.57 -13.08
C GLY A 209 1.70 23.90 -11.75
N GLU A 210 2.55 22.88 -11.82
CA GLU A 210 2.88 22.06 -10.64
C GLU A 210 4.33 21.60 -10.60
N SER A 211 4.80 21.13 -9.43
CA SER A 211 6.16 20.60 -9.26
C SER A 211 7.21 21.66 -9.68
N TYR A 212 8.06 21.37 -10.66
CA TYR A 212 8.98 22.35 -11.24
C TYR A 212 8.28 23.52 -11.95
N GLY A 213 6.98 23.40 -12.25
CA GLY A 213 6.09 24.51 -12.57
C GLY A 213 6.13 25.64 -11.53
N GLY A 214 6.56 25.35 -10.29
CA GLY A 214 6.93 26.35 -9.28
C GLY A 214 8.04 27.31 -9.70
N LYS A 215 8.88 26.96 -10.69
CA LYS A 215 9.84 27.86 -11.36
C LYS A 215 9.22 28.54 -12.58
N TYR A 216 8.60 27.75 -13.45
CA TYR A 216 8.07 28.25 -14.72
C TYR A 216 6.97 29.29 -14.53
N VAL A 217 6.03 29.05 -13.62
CA VAL A 217 4.86 29.90 -13.41
C VAL A 217 5.26 31.29 -12.89
N PRO A 218 6.03 31.45 -11.79
CA PRO A 218 6.44 32.79 -11.38
C PRO A 218 7.36 33.48 -12.41
N ALA A 219 8.19 32.72 -13.15
CA ALA A 219 9.05 33.28 -14.19
C ALA A 219 8.23 33.93 -15.32
N ILE A 220 7.25 33.21 -15.87
CA ILE A 220 6.41 33.75 -16.96
C ILE A 220 5.50 34.90 -16.47
N VAL A 221 4.96 34.80 -15.25
CA VAL A 221 4.12 35.85 -14.66
C VAL A 221 4.92 37.13 -14.43
N TYR A 222 6.14 36.99 -13.91
CA TYR A 222 7.08 38.11 -13.76
C TYR A 222 7.46 38.72 -15.11
N LYS A 223 7.76 37.88 -16.10
CA LYS A 223 8.07 38.33 -17.46
C LYS A 223 6.92 39.14 -18.06
N ILE A 224 5.69 38.62 -18.02
CA ILE A 224 4.49 39.34 -18.48
C ILE A 224 4.30 40.66 -17.71
N HIS A 225 4.43 40.65 -16.38
CA HIS A 225 4.31 41.85 -15.56
C HIS A 225 5.30 42.94 -15.99
N THR A 226 6.56 42.58 -16.24
CA THR A 226 7.61 43.53 -16.63
C THR A 226 7.48 44.05 -18.07
N GLU A 227 6.98 43.22 -19.00
CA GLU A 227 6.87 43.58 -20.42
C GLU A 227 5.56 44.33 -20.74
N ASN A 228 4.45 43.96 -20.09
CA ASN A 228 3.11 44.52 -20.32
C ASN A 228 3.03 46.06 -20.36
N PRO A 229 3.75 46.82 -19.50
CA PRO A 229 3.70 48.29 -19.53
C PRO A 229 4.12 48.88 -20.88
N GLN A 230 5.10 48.26 -21.57
CA GLN A 230 5.66 48.74 -22.83
C GLN A 230 5.20 47.92 -24.05
N ALA A 231 4.54 46.78 -23.83
CA ALA A 231 4.09 45.90 -24.89
C ALA A 231 2.94 46.51 -25.71
N LYS A 232 2.98 46.29 -27.04
CA LYS A 232 1.89 46.66 -27.96
C LYS A 232 0.66 45.79 -27.74
N LEU A 233 0.85 44.48 -27.65
CA LEU A 233 -0.16 43.52 -27.22
C LEU A 233 0.05 43.26 -25.73
N LYS A 234 -0.98 43.49 -24.92
CA LYS A 234 -0.93 43.29 -23.47
C LYS A 234 -1.72 42.05 -23.11
N ILE A 235 -1.11 41.17 -22.33
CA ILE A 235 -1.79 39.99 -21.78
C ILE A 235 -2.55 40.45 -20.52
N ASN A 236 -3.85 40.17 -20.42
CA ASN A 236 -4.68 40.56 -19.28
C ASN A 236 -4.41 39.66 -18.04
N LEU A 237 -3.18 39.72 -17.55
CA LEU A 237 -2.69 38.94 -16.41
C LEU A 237 -3.44 39.29 -15.12
N LYS A 238 -3.98 38.27 -14.45
CA LYS A 238 -4.68 38.39 -13.17
C LYS A 238 -4.02 37.67 -12.01
N GLY A 239 -3.20 36.65 -12.28
CA GLY A 239 -2.57 35.91 -11.20
C GLY A 239 -1.94 34.61 -11.62
N MET A 240 -1.65 33.80 -10.60
CA MET A 240 -1.04 32.50 -10.74
C MET A 240 -1.53 31.49 -9.69
N ALA A 241 -1.50 30.21 -10.05
CA ALA A 241 -1.75 29.09 -9.15
C ALA A 241 -0.66 28.02 -9.29
N ILE A 242 -0.12 27.51 -8.19
CA ILE A 242 0.97 26.54 -8.21
C ILE A 242 0.63 25.38 -7.26
N GLY A 243 0.57 24.18 -7.82
CA GLY A 243 0.39 22.93 -7.07
C GLY A 243 1.74 22.31 -6.72
N ASP A 244 1.96 21.95 -5.46
CA ASP A 244 3.14 21.18 -5.04
C ASP A 244 4.44 21.74 -5.64
N GLY A 245 4.66 23.06 -5.52
CA GLY A 245 5.67 23.78 -6.30
C GLY A 245 7.06 23.84 -5.67
N LEU A 246 8.10 23.57 -6.45
CA LEU A 246 9.50 23.82 -6.08
C LEU A 246 9.85 25.29 -6.38
N ILE A 247 9.92 26.14 -5.34
CA ILE A 247 10.05 27.59 -5.44
C ILE A 247 11.33 28.07 -4.76
N ASP A 248 11.56 27.66 -3.52
CA ASP A 248 12.66 28.11 -2.68
C ASP A 248 13.37 26.92 -1.99
N PRO A 249 14.22 26.19 -2.74
CA PRO A 249 14.82 24.93 -2.31
C PRO A 249 15.56 25.02 -0.97
N TYR A 250 16.20 26.15 -0.67
CA TYR A 250 16.88 26.37 0.62
C TYR A 250 15.91 26.19 1.81
N ASN A 251 14.71 26.77 1.72
CA ASN A 251 13.70 26.69 2.77
C ASN A 251 12.79 25.46 2.62
N GLN A 252 12.78 24.81 1.46
CA GLN A 252 11.99 23.60 1.20
C GLN A 252 12.70 22.27 1.54
N TRP A 253 13.89 22.31 2.15
CA TRP A 253 14.75 21.12 2.33
C TRP A 253 14.54 20.27 3.58
N ASP A 254 13.61 20.65 4.45
CA ASP A 254 13.37 19.96 5.74
C ASP A 254 12.50 18.71 5.58
N TYR A 255 13.00 17.69 4.86
CA TYR A 255 12.28 16.43 4.57
C TYR A 255 12.22 15.44 5.74
N GLY A 256 13.19 15.50 6.67
CA GLY A 256 13.29 14.55 7.77
C GLY A 256 12.02 14.50 8.63
N PRO A 257 11.56 15.63 9.21
CA PRO A 257 10.37 15.66 10.06
C PRO A 257 9.09 15.10 9.39
N PRO A 258 8.69 15.51 8.16
CA PRO A 258 7.48 14.96 7.56
C PRO A 258 7.60 13.45 7.29
N MET A 259 8.74 12.97 6.76
CA MET A 259 8.94 11.54 6.53
C MET A 259 8.86 10.73 7.84
N TYR A 260 9.44 11.24 8.94
CA TYR A 260 9.40 10.57 10.23
C TYR A 260 8.00 10.56 10.84
N GLN A 261 7.29 11.69 10.77
CA GLN A 261 5.92 11.81 11.32
C GLN A 261 4.90 10.96 10.56
N MET A 262 5.10 10.79 9.24
CA MET A 262 4.31 9.88 8.42
C MET A 262 4.66 8.40 8.66
N GLY A 263 5.71 8.10 9.43
CA GLY A 263 6.19 6.74 9.70
C GLY A 263 6.92 6.10 8.53
N LEU A 264 7.39 6.90 7.57
CA LEU A 264 8.15 6.43 6.40
C LEU A 264 9.60 6.11 6.76
N ILE A 265 10.13 6.78 7.78
CA ILE A 265 11.49 6.58 8.28
C ILE A 265 11.52 6.46 9.80
N ASP A 266 12.54 5.76 10.32
CA ASP A 266 12.81 5.67 11.75
C ASP A 266 13.67 6.83 12.30
N GLN A 267 13.97 6.82 13.59
CA GLN A 267 14.73 7.88 14.26
C GLN A 267 16.18 8.01 13.74
N LEU A 268 16.85 6.91 13.41
CA LEU A 268 18.22 6.93 12.89
C LEU A 268 18.24 7.46 11.46
N GLN A 269 17.24 7.04 10.68
CA GLN A 269 17.01 7.51 9.32
C GLN A 269 16.68 9.00 9.28
N LEU A 270 15.91 9.51 10.26
CA LEU A 270 15.68 10.95 10.44
C LEU A 270 16.99 11.73 10.63
N GLU A 271 17.92 11.22 11.45
CA GLU A 271 19.24 11.86 11.64
C GLU A 271 20.05 11.90 10.34
N TYR A 272 19.99 10.85 9.52
CA TYR A 272 20.61 10.83 8.19
C TYR A 272 19.99 11.86 7.24
N VAL A 273 18.65 11.93 7.16
CA VAL A 273 17.99 12.93 6.32
C VAL A 273 18.32 14.34 6.78
N ASN A 274 18.38 14.60 8.10
CA ASN A 274 18.80 15.90 8.63
C ASN A 274 20.24 16.27 8.25
N LEU A 275 21.15 15.29 8.15
CA LEU A 275 22.50 15.51 7.65
C LEU A 275 22.48 15.90 6.16
N LEU A 276 21.72 15.19 5.32
CA LEU A 276 21.55 15.54 3.90
C LEU A 276 20.96 16.95 3.74
N THR A 277 19.96 17.29 4.56
CA THR A 277 19.37 18.64 4.61
C THR A 277 20.43 19.71 4.88
N ALA A 278 21.30 19.49 5.88
CA ALA A 278 22.36 20.43 6.23
C ALA A 278 23.40 20.58 5.10
N LEU A 279 23.81 19.47 4.48
CA LEU A 279 24.79 19.47 3.38
C LEU A 279 24.26 20.22 2.15
N ALA A 280 23.02 19.97 1.76
CA ALA A 280 22.46 20.62 0.59
C ALA A 280 22.10 22.09 0.82
N ARG A 281 21.64 22.47 2.02
CA ARG A 281 21.51 23.91 2.38
C ARG A 281 22.83 24.64 2.31
N GLU A 282 23.92 24.01 2.77
CA GLU A 282 25.26 24.59 2.65
C GLU A 282 25.70 24.69 1.19
N ALA A 283 25.47 23.67 0.37
CA ALA A 283 25.77 23.70 -1.06
C ALA A 283 25.01 24.83 -1.77
N ILE A 284 23.69 25.00 -1.51
CA ILE A 284 22.89 26.12 -2.03
C ILE A 284 23.47 27.46 -1.58
N ARG A 285 23.84 27.60 -0.31
CA ARG A 285 24.42 28.84 0.24
C ARG A 285 25.75 29.22 -0.42
N GLN A 286 26.52 28.24 -0.86
CA GLN A 286 27.79 28.43 -1.58
C GLN A 286 27.62 28.58 -3.09
N GLY A 287 26.39 28.55 -3.61
CA GLY A 287 26.10 28.57 -5.05
C GLY A 287 26.47 27.27 -5.78
N GLN A 288 26.67 26.17 -5.03
CA GLN A 288 26.98 24.84 -5.56
C GLN A 288 25.68 24.08 -5.90
N TYR A 289 24.88 24.64 -6.79
CA TYR A 289 23.52 24.14 -7.10
C TYR A 289 23.50 22.71 -7.63
N ARG A 290 24.41 22.35 -8.54
CA ARG A 290 24.55 20.96 -9.02
C ARG A 290 24.76 19.95 -7.90
N GLN A 291 25.54 20.32 -6.89
CA GLN A 291 25.80 19.44 -5.75
C GLN A 291 24.56 19.28 -4.88
N ALA A 292 23.82 20.38 -4.62
CA ALA A 292 22.53 20.30 -3.93
C ALA A 292 21.51 19.44 -4.69
N TYR A 293 21.51 19.54 -6.03
CA TYR A 293 20.64 18.75 -6.89
C TYR A 293 21.01 17.26 -6.85
N ALA A 294 22.30 16.92 -6.83
CA ALA A 294 22.73 15.53 -6.66
C ALA A 294 22.30 14.96 -5.29
N ILE A 295 22.38 15.75 -4.22
CA ILE A 295 21.89 15.35 -2.89
C ILE A 295 20.36 15.12 -2.90
N PHE A 296 19.61 15.93 -3.66
CA PHE A 296 18.17 15.72 -3.85
C PHE A 296 17.88 14.36 -4.50
N GLY A 297 18.59 14.07 -5.59
CA GLY A 297 18.49 12.78 -6.28
C GLY A 297 18.81 11.62 -5.34
N ASP A 298 19.89 11.71 -4.56
CA ASP A 298 20.24 10.67 -3.58
C ASP A 298 19.15 10.47 -2.51
N LEU A 299 18.50 11.54 -2.06
CA LEU A 299 17.43 11.45 -1.06
C LEU A 299 16.24 10.64 -1.58
N PHE A 300 15.78 10.89 -2.80
CA PHE A 300 14.58 10.25 -3.34
C PHE A 300 14.87 8.97 -4.13
N ASP A 301 15.86 8.99 -5.00
CA ASP A 301 16.18 7.87 -5.91
C ASP A 301 16.82 6.70 -5.16
N ASN A 302 17.65 7.01 -4.16
CA ASN A 302 18.43 6.00 -3.44
C ASN A 302 17.87 5.77 -2.04
N PHE A 303 17.79 6.81 -1.21
CA PHE A 303 17.44 6.64 0.19
C PHE A 303 15.96 6.32 0.39
N TYR A 304 15.05 7.16 -0.11
CA TYR A 304 13.60 6.99 0.07
C TYR A 304 13.14 5.62 -0.44
N LEU A 305 13.50 5.28 -1.69
CA LEU A 305 13.16 3.98 -2.28
C LEU A 305 13.69 2.80 -1.44
N ASN A 306 14.95 2.84 -1.01
CA ASN A 306 15.56 1.73 -0.27
C ASN A 306 14.99 1.60 1.16
N LYS A 307 14.62 2.70 1.81
CA LYS A 307 14.09 2.67 3.18
C LYS A 307 12.60 2.36 3.23
N THR A 308 11.83 2.84 2.27
CA THR A 308 10.38 2.69 2.26
C THR A 308 9.91 1.51 1.41
N GLY A 309 10.69 1.10 0.40
CA GLY A 309 10.25 0.19 -0.65
C GLY A 309 9.25 0.81 -1.63
N MET A 310 9.00 2.12 -1.56
CA MET A 310 8.03 2.82 -2.40
C MET A 310 8.73 3.60 -3.51
N ILE A 311 8.23 3.44 -4.73
CA ILE A 311 8.66 4.16 -5.93
C ILE A 311 7.93 5.50 -6.06
N ASP A 312 6.64 5.55 -5.70
CA ASP A 312 5.83 6.77 -5.77
C ASP A 312 6.11 7.69 -4.56
N ALA A 313 6.93 8.72 -4.77
CA ALA A 313 7.18 9.77 -3.79
C ALA A 313 6.16 10.91 -3.89
N ASP A 314 5.32 10.94 -4.94
CA ASP A 314 4.26 11.94 -5.13
C ASP A 314 3.02 11.57 -4.29
N ASN A 315 2.90 10.30 -3.88
CA ASN A 315 1.83 9.82 -3.02
C ASN A 315 2.24 8.62 -2.17
N TYR A 316 2.58 8.85 -0.89
CA TYR A 316 3.00 7.76 0.01
C TYR A 316 1.92 6.72 0.34
N LEU A 317 0.66 6.93 -0.09
CA LEU A 317 -0.39 5.91 0.03
C LEU A 317 -0.28 4.83 -1.06
N ARG A 318 0.65 4.97 -2.00
CA ARG A 318 0.89 4.04 -3.11
C ARG A 318 2.34 3.59 -3.09
N THR A 319 2.56 2.32 -3.44
CA THR A 319 3.92 1.79 -3.61
C THR A 319 4.49 2.17 -4.97
N ASP A 320 3.66 2.20 -6.00
CA ASP A 320 4.06 2.39 -7.40
C ASP A 320 3.17 3.44 -8.06
N PHE A 321 3.70 4.05 -9.13
CA PHE A 321 2.91 4.95 -9.95
C PHE A 321 1.76 4.20 -10.63
N PRO A 322 0.53 4.73 -10.62
CA PRO A 322 -0.58 4.11 -11.34
C PRO A 322 -0.31 4.07 -12.84
N GLU A 323 -0.42 2.89 -13.45
CA GLU A 323 -0.20 2.70 -14.90
C GLU A 323 -1.13 3.58 -15.75
N GLU A 324 -2.34 3.86 -15.24
CA GLU A 324 -3.34 4.67 -15.94
C GLU A 324 -2.87 6.10 -16.24
N LEU A 325 -1.94 6.65 -15.47
CA LEU A 325 -1.39 7.98 -15.72
C LEU A 325 -0.56 8.05 -17.01
N PHE A 326 -0.20 6.90 -17.57
CA PHE A 326 0.70 6.77 -18.72
C PHE A 326 0.01 6.17 -19.97
N TYR A 327 -1.28 5.83 -19.90
CA TYR A 327 -2.03 5.26 -21.04
C TYR A 327 -2.08 6.17 -22.27
N TYR A 328 -1.90 7.48 -22.09
CA TYR A 328 -1.88 8.42 -23.21
C TYR A 328 -0.60 8.31 -24.06
N ILE A 329 0.54 7.85 -23.51
CA ILE A 329 1.82 7.85 -24.24
C ILE A 329 1.74 7.02 -25.53
N PRO A 330 1.27 5.76 -25.53
CA PRO A 330 1.04 5.00 -26.76
C PRO A 330 0.10 5.71 -27.75
N TRP A 331 -0.86 6.48 -27.24
CA TRP A 331 -1.80 7.24 -28.07
C TRP A 331 -1.11 8.39 -28.79
N VAL A 332 -0.34 9.24 -28.10
CA VAL A 332 0.35 10.39 -28.73
C VAL A 332 1.46 9.98 -29.70
N ILE A 333 2.11 8.83 -29.50
CA ILE A 333 3.19 8.39 -30.40
C ILE A 333 2.68 7.68 -31.66
N ALA A 334 1.43 7.22 -31.67
CA ALA A 334 0.82 6.54 -32.82
C ALA A 334 0.64 7.49 -34.01
N SER A 335 1.01 7.02 -35.21
CA SER A 335 1.03 7.80 -36.45
C SER A 335 -0.34 8.39 -36.82
N GLU A 336 -1.42 7.62 -36.64
CA GLU A 336 -2.80 8.04 -36.88
C GLU A 336 -3.16 9.31 -36.10
N HIS A 337 -2.86 9.35 -34.79
CA HIS A 337 -3.22 10.46 -33.92
C HIS A 337 -2.31 11.67 -34.13
N ARG A 338 -1.04 11.47 -34.49
CA ARG A 338 -0.08 12.57 -34.73
C ARG A 338 -0.51 13.51 -35.85
N ARG A 339 -1.14 12.96 -36.89
CA ARG A 339 -1.73 13.77 -37.97
C ARG A 339 -2.87 14.63 -37.44
N GLN A 340 -3.75 14.03 -36.64
CA GLN A 340 -4.95 14.67 -36.10
C GLN A 340 -4.63 15.85 -35.17
N ILE A 341 -3.51 15.78 -34.45
CA ILE A 341 -3.06 16.84 -33.52
C ILE A 341 -1.95 17.73 -34.11
N HIS A 342 -1.68 17.62 -35.41
CA HIS A 342 -0.76 18.47 -36.17
C HIS A 342 0.72 18.42 -35.74
N VAL A 343 1.15 17.33 -35.09
CA VAL A 343 2.55 17.16 -34.67
C VAL A 343 3.40 16.49 -35.75
N GLY A 344 2.76 15.79 -36.70
CA GLY A 344 3.44 15.18 -37.83
C GLY A 344 4.57 14.23 -37.42
N ASN A 345 5.68 14.32 -38.14
CA ASN A 345 6.87 13.49 -37.91
C ASN A 345 7.80 13.97 -36.78
N MET A 346 7.43 15.02 -36.04
CA MET A 346 8.28 15.61 -34.99
C MET A 346 8.46 14.68 -33.81
N THR A 347 9.69 14.43 -33.37
CA THR A 347 10.01 13.56 -32.23
C THR A 347 9.25 13.97 -30.96
N TYR A 348 8.67 12.98 -30.27
CA TYR A 348 8.19 13.15 -28.89
C TYR A 348 9.38 12.93 -27.94
N ASN A 349 9.88 14.02 -27.37
CA ASN A 349 11.08 14.06 -26.54
C ASN A 349 10.77 13.69 -25.09
N ASP A 350 11.73 13.02 -24.45
CA ASP A 350 11.68 12.56 -23.06
C ASP A 350 12.09 13.63 -22.04
N GLY A 351 12.50 14.83 -22.49
CA GLY A 351 12.92 15.91 -21.59
C GLY A 351 14.32 15.77 -20.99
N GLU A 352 15.09 14.72 -21.31
CA GLU A 352 16.39 14.45 -20.67
C GLU A 352 17.37 15.63 -20.81
N LYS A 353 17.46 16.22 -22.01
CA LYS A 353 18.35 17.37 -22.26
C LYS A 353 17.91 18.63 -21.51
N VAL A 354 16.60 18.83 -21.37
CA VAL A 354 16.04 19.93 -20.57
C VAL A 354 16.40 19.74 -19.10
N GLN A 355 16.23 18.52 -18.58
CA GLN A 355 16.54 18.22 -17.20
C GLN A 355 18.02 18.49 -16.89
N ILE A 356 18.92 18.06 -17.78
CA ILE A 356 20.36 18.34 -17.67
C ILE A 356 20.64 19.85 -17.72
N GLY A 357 19.98 20.58 -18.62
CA GLY A 357 20.15 22.03 -18.78
C GLY A 357 19.77 22.82 -17.52
N LEU A 358 18.73 22.39 -16.81
CA LEU A 358 18.11 23.11 -15.69
C LEU A 358 18.52 22.62 -14.28
N GLN A 359 19.51 21.73 -14.15
CA GLN A 359 19.93 21.21 -12.83
C GLN A 359 20.39 22.31 -11.87
N ASP A 360 21.13 23.29 -12.39
CA ASP A 360 21.62 24.41 -11.59
C ASP A 360 20.49 25.37 -11.21
N ASP A 361 19.48 25.54 -12.09
CA ASP A 361 18.29 26.35 -11.82
C ASP A 361 17.39 25.72 -10.74
N ALA A 362 17.25 24.40 -10.77
CA ALA A 362 16.37 23.67 -9.86
C ALA A 362 16.62 23.97 -8.38
N MET A 363 17.88 24.19 -8.00
CA MET A 363 18.28 24.47 -6.61
C MET A 363 18.41 25.97 -6.29
N GLN A 364 18.14 26.85 -7.26
CA GLN A 364 18.07 28.31 -7.06
C GLN A 364 16.70 28.73 -6.54
N SER A 365 16.62 29.86 -5.84
CA SER A 365 15.33 30.39 -5.34
C SER A 365 14.70 31.36 -6.33
N ILE A 366 13.39 31.20 -6.58
CA ILE A 366 12.58 32.13 -7.38
C ILE A 366 11.60 32.95 -6.52
N ALA A 367 11.64 32.79 -5.19
CA ALA A 367 10.70 33.40 -4.26
C ALA A 367 10.64 34.94 -4.37
N SER A 368 11.74 35.59 -4.76
CA SER A 368 11.77 37.04 -4.98
C SER A 368 10.82 37.50 -6.09
N LYS A 369 10.68 36.73 -7.19
CA LYS A 369 9.71 37.02 -8.26
C LYS A 369 8.28 36.84 -7.73
N VAL A 370 8.03 35.82 -6.91
CA VAL A 370 6.73 35.62 -6.24
C VAL A 370 6.36 36.82 -5.36
N ALA A 371 7.30 37.34 -4.57
CA ALA A 371 7.08 38.52 -3.74
C ALA A 371 6.73 39.77 -4.58
N VAL A 372 7.41 39.99 -5.71
CA VAL A 372 7.08 41.08 -6.63
C VAL A 372 5.65 40.95 -7.14
N ILE A 373 5.24 39.75 -7.55
CA ILE A 373 3.87 39.49 -8.03
C ILE A 373 2.83 39.72 -6.93
N ALA A 374 3.06 39.19 -5.73
CA ALA A 374 2.17 39.37 -4.58
C ALA A 374 1.99 40.85 -4.19
N ASN A 375 3.05 41.66 -4.34
CA ASN A 375 3.01 43.10 -4.06
C ASN A 375 2.27 43.95 -5.11
N ASN A 376 1.98 43.40 -6.29
CA ASN A 376 1.40 44.12 -7.42
C ASN A 376 -0.06 43.75 -7.72
N ASN A 377 -0.83 43.39 -6.69
CA ASN A 377 -2.28 43.09 -6.76
C ASN A 377 -2.68 41.93 -7.69
N TYR A 378 -1.76 41.02 -7.98
CA TYR A 378 -2.09 39.76 -8.64
C TYR A 378 -2.56 38.73 -7.62
N LYS A 379 -3.49 37.85 -8.01
CA LYS A 379 -3.90 36.72 -7.19
C LYS A 379 -2.80 35.66 -7.20
N VAL A 380 -2.41 35.17 -6.03
CA VAL A 380 -1.43 34.09 -5.89
C VAL A 380 -2.07 32.97 -5.09
N LEU A 381 -2.16 31.79 -5.67
CA LEU A 381 -2.62 30.57 -5.00
C LEU A 381 -1.48 29.56 -4.96
N ILE A 382 -1.12 29.11 -3.77
CA ILE A 382 -0.23 27.96 -3.56
C ILE A 382 -1.09 26.87 -2.92
N TYR A 383 -1.10 25.67 -3.52
CA TYR A 383 -1.83 24.52 -3.00
C TYR A 383 -0.93 23.29 -3.00
N ASN A 384 -1.19 22.36 -2.09
CA ASN A 384 -0.39 21.14 -1.94
C ASN A 384 -1.27 19.91 -1.69
N GLY A 385 -0.86 18.77 -2.25
CA GLY A 385 -1.30 17.46 -1.81
C GLY A 385 -0.75 17.14 -0.42
N LEU A 386 -1.60 16.63 0.48
CA LEU A 386 -1.16 16.28 1.84
C LEU A 386 -0.33 15.00 1.91
N VAL A 387 -0.38 14.18 0.86
CA VAL A 387 0.29 12.88 0.78
C VAL A 387 1.51 12.87 -0.14
N ASP A 388 1.88 14.04 -0.64
CA ASP A 388 3.12 14.26 -1.38
C ASP A 388 4.32 14.24 -0.41
N VAL A 389 5.36 13.48 -0.75
CA VAL A 389 6.64 13.40 -0.02
C VAL A 389 7.75 14.18 -0.71
N ILE A 390 7.67 14.43 -2.02
CA ILE A 390 8.65 15.22 -2.75
C ILE A 390 8.51 16.71 -2.45
N ILE A 391 7.28 17.22 -2.33
CA ILE A 391 6.99 18.61 -1.95
C ILE A 391 5.88 18.64 -0.89
N PRO A 392 6.13 18.09 0.32
CA PRO A 392 5.12 18.02 1.37
C PRO A 392 4.68 19.41 1.81
N SER A 393 3.40 19.55 2.14
CA SER A 393 2.84 20.84 2.59
C SER A 393 3.64 21.54 3.70
N SER A 394 4.33 20.79 4.58
CA SER A 394 5.19 21.35 5.63
C SER A 394 6.37 22.15 5.07
N VAL A 395 7.02 21.67 4.01
CA VAL A 395 8.16 22.39 3.42
C VAL A 395 7.69 23.58 2.59
N THR A 396 6.50 23.51 1.98
CA THR A 396 5.86 24.70 1.38
C THR A 396 5.63 25.79 2.42
N MET A 397 5.10 25.44 3.59
CA MET A 397 4.87 26.43 4.66
C MET A 397 6.17 27.07 5.15
N ASN A 398 7.29 26.35 5.15
CA ASN A 398 8.58 26.88 5.58
C ASN A 398 9.03 28.07 4.74
N TRP A 399 8.98 27.98 3.42
CA TRP A 399 9.41 29.11 2.58
C TRP A 399 8.37 30.23 2.55
N LEU A 400 7.07 29.92 2.62
CA LEU A 400 6.02 30.94 2.73
C LEU A 400 6.18 31.78 4.01
N ASP A 401 6.57 31.15 5.13
CA ASP A 401 6.87 31.86 6.37
C ASP A 401 8.09 32.80 6.22
N LYS A 402 9.05 32.46 5.35
CA LYS A 402 10.25 33.28 5.07
C LYS A 402 10.08 34.26 3.92
N LEU A 403 8.96 34.23 3.20
CA LEU A 403 8.72 35.13 2.09
C LEU A 403 8.45 36.54 2.62
N GLU A 404 9.33 37.48 2.27
CA GLU A 404 9.15 38.89 2.62
C GLU A 404 8.38 39.64 1.52
N TRP A 405 7.21 40.17 1.88
CA TRP A 405 6.32 40.97 1.02
C TRP A 405 5.39 41.85 1.86
N ASN A 406 4.64 42.76 1.23
CA ASN A 406 3.88 43.84 1.90
C ASN A 406 2.86 43.34 2.93
N TYR A 407 2.38 42.11 2.81
CA TYR A 407 1.39 41.52 3.71
C TYR A 407 1.87 40.21 4.35
N ALA A 408 3.19 40.00 4.42
CA ALA A 408 3.80 38.80 5.02
C ALA A 408 3.33 38.56 6.47
N ASP A 409 3.31 39.61 7.30
CA ASP A 409 2.87 39.50 8.69
C ASP A 409 1.38 39.19 8.82
N GLN A 410 0.55 39.63 7.85
CA GLN A 410 -0.86 39.28 7.82
C GLN A 410 -1.06 37.81 7.47
N LEU A 411 -0.27 37.26 6.54
CA LEU A 411 -0.28 35.85 6.22
C LEU A 411 0.17 35.00 7.41
N ARG A 412 1.27 35.39 8.09
CA ARG A 412 1.77 34.70 9.29
C ARG A 412 0.78 34.76 10.46
N GLY A 413 0.05 35.86 10.58
CA GLY A 413 -0.98 36.06 11.62
C GLY A 413 -2.38 35.56 11.24
N ALA A 414 -2.60 35.08 10.01
CA ALA A 414 -3.92 34.66 9.56
C ALA A 414 -4.36 33.37 10.27
N GLU A 415 -5.64 33.31 10.63
CA GLU A 415 -6.23 32.09 11.18
C GLU A 415 -6.33 31.01 10.09
N ARG A 416 -5.92 29.79 10.41
CA ARG A 416 -6.10 28.64 9.52
C ARG A 416 -7.58 28.26 9.48
N ILE A 417 -8.19 28.40 8.30
CA ILE A 417 -9.59 28.06 8.06
C ILE A 417 -9.67 26.70 7.34
N VAL A 418 -10.62 25.86 7.77
CA VAL A 418 -10.96 24.62 7.04
C VAL A 418 -11.85 24.98 5.85
N TRP A 419 -11.31 24.91 4.65
CA TRP A 419 -12.09 24.97 3.42
C TRP A 419 -12.79 23.64 3.17
N LYS A 420 -14.09 23.67 2.87
CA LYS A 420 -14.91 22.48 2.59
C LYS A 420 -15.54 22.63 1.22
N VAL A 421 -15.46 21.57 0.41
CA VAL A 421 -16.27 21.45 -0.81
C VAL A 421 -17.73 21.31 -0.39
N LYS A 422 -18.63 22.15 -0.91
CA LYS A 422 -20.07 21.97 -0.65
C LYS A 422 -20.52 20.64 -1.25
N GLU A 423 -21.47 19.95 -0.62
CA GLU A 423 -21.99 18.69 -1.18
C GLU A 423 -22.57 18.87 -2.59
N ASP A 424 -22.99 20.10 -2.91
CA ASP A 424 -23.50 20.55 -4.21
C ASP A 424 -22.39 20.98 -5.19
N ASP A 425 -21.17 21.25 -4.72
CA ASP A 425 -20.01 21.69 -5.52
C ASP A 425 -19.20 20.51 -6.10
N ARG A 426 -19.66 19.27 -5.92
CA ARG A 426 -19.18 18.17 -6.76
C ARG A 426 -19.68 18.45 -8.18
N GLU A 427 -18.83 18.99 -9.04
CA GLU A 427 -18.99 18.89 -10.49
C GLU A 427 -19.11 17.40 -10.85
N SER A 428 -20.33 16.88 -10.77
CA SER A 428 -20.75 15.64 -11.40
C SER A 428 -21.47 16.05 -12.68
N PRO A 429 -21.02 15.60 -13.86
CA PRO A 429 -21.74 15.87 -15.09
C PRO A 429 -23.05 15.08 -15.05
N GLY A 430 -24.15 15.80 -14.86
CA GLY A 430 -25.51 15.27 -14.84
C GLY A 430 -26.40 16.05 -13.87
N VAL A 431 -27.65 16.27 -14.25
CA VAL A 431 -28.68 16.86 -13.37
C VAL A 431 -28.72 16.06 -12.07
N ASN A 432 -28.23 16.64 -10.97
CA ASN A 432 -28.22 15.99 -9.68
C ASN A 432 -29.62 16.15 -9.05
N TRP A 433 -30.40 15.08 -9.07
CA TRP A 433 -31.74 15.04 -8.49
C TRP A 433 -31.76 15.19 -6.95
N GLY A 434 -30.58 15.20 -6.30
CA GLY A 434 -30.45 15.46 -4.87
C GLY A 434 -30.75 14.25 -3.99
N PHE A 435 -30.62 13.03 -4.50
CA PHE A 435 -30.75 11.79 -3.72
C PHE A 435 -29.83 10.68 -4.23
N PHE A 436 -29.50 9.74 -3.36
CA PHE A 436 -28.66 8.59 -3.64
C PHE A 436 -29.49 7.31 -3.59
N ILE A 437 -29.09 6.33 -4.41
CA ILE A 437 -29.70 5.00 -4.43
C ILE A 437 -28.66 3.92 -4.16
N ALA A 438 -29.09 2.79 -3.63
CA ALA A 438 -28.29 1.58 -3.58
C ALA A 438 -29.18 0.34 -3.61
N GLY A 439 -28.57 -0.80 -3.92
CA GLY A 439 -29.29 -2.04 -4.17
C GLY A 439 -29.30 -2.36 -5.67
N GLY A 440 -29.86 -3.51 -6.02
CA GLY A 440 -29.85 -4.05 -7.36
C GLY A 440 -29.71 -5.57 -7.34
N THR A 441 -29.70 -6.20 -8.51
CA THR A 441 -29.54 -7.65 -8.64
C THR A 441 -28.12 -8.13 -8.38
N ASP A 442 -27.13 -7.25 -8.56
CA ASP A 442 -25.68 -7.44 -8.45
C ASP A 442 -25.13 -6.97 -7.09
N VAL A 443 -25.72 -5.93 -6.51
CA VAL A 443 -25.31 -5.36 -5.22
C VAL A 443 -26.52 -5.24 -4.31
N SER A 444 -26.48 -5.89 -3.14
CA SER A 444 -27.59 -5.88 -2.19
C SER A 444 -27.32 -4.87 -1.06
N HIS A 445 -28.12 -3.81 -0.98
CA HIS A 445 -27.98 -2.79 0.08
C HIS A 445 -28.57 -3.26 1.42
N THR A 446 -29.50 -4.23 1.41
CA THR A 446 -30.07 -4.89 2.59
C THR A 446 -30.10 -6.39 2.33
N THR A 447 -29.64 -7.20 3.28
CA THR A 447 -29.29 -8.61 3.07
C THR A 447 -30.40 -9.42 2.36
N GLY A 448 -30.23 -9.67 1.06
CA GLY A 448 -31.17 -10.46 0.26
C GLY A 448 -32.32 -9.70 -0.41
N SER A 449 -32.36 -8.37 -0.31
CA SER A 449 -33.22 -7.51 -1.14
C SER A 449 -32.49 -7.10 -2.41
N ARG A 450 -33.17 -7.23 -3.55
CA ARG A 450 -32.69 -6.80 -4.89
C ARG A 450 -33.24 -5.44 -5.31
N ALA A 451 -33.94 -4.78 -4.41
CA ALA A 451 -34.64 -3.54 -4.72
C ALA A 451 -33.68 -2.35 -4.72
N ILE A 452 -33.91 -1.40 -5.63
CA ILE A 452 -33.24 -0.11 -5.62
C ILE A 452 -33.89 0.78 -4.54
N VAL A 453 -33.11 1.20 -3.56
CA VAL A 453 -33.59 1.95 -2.39
C VAL A 453 -32.91 3.31 -2.32
N VAL A 454 -33.65 4.36 -1.96
CA VAL A 454 -33.09 5.69 -1.68
C VAL A 454 -32.31 5.63 -0.36
N THR A 455 -30.99 5.80 -0.39
CA THR A 455 -30.13 5.63 0.78
C THR A 455 -29.72 6.93 1.44
N ARG A 456 -29.88 8.05 0.71
CA ARG A 456 -29.57 9.39 1.20
C ARG A 456 -30.32 10.43 0.38
N ILE A 457 -30.71 11.52 1.01
CA ILE A 457 -31.18 12.74 0.34
C ILE A 457 -30.20 13.86 0.68
N THR A 458 -29.77 14.62 -0.33
CA THR A 458 -28.83 15.73 -0.17
C THR A 458 -29.59 16.96 0.29
N GLY A 459 -29.16 17.56 1.40
CA GLY A 459 -29.79 18.80 1.90
C GLY A 459 -29.70 19.92 0.87
N ASN A 460 -30.79 20.67 0.67
CA ASN A 460 -30.99 21.69 -0.37
C ASN A 460 -30.99 21.17 -1.83
N GLY A 461 -30.91 19.86 -2.08
CA GLY A 461 -31.07 19.25 -3.41
C GLY A 461 -32.53 19.23 -3.89
N LEU A 462 -32.78 18.85 -5.16
CA LEU A 462 -34.14 18.92 -5.74
C LEU A 462 -35.15 18.02 -5.00
N ALA A 463 -34.78 16.78 -4.68
CA ALA A 463 -35.61 15.88 -3.87
C ALA A 463 -35.87 16.38 -2.44
N ASP A 464 -34.93 17.11 -1.84
CA ASP A 464 -35.12 17.77 -0.54
C ASP A 464 -36.02 18.99 -0.65
N ARG A 465 -35.94 19.78 -1.73
CA ARG A 465 -36.82 20.96 -1.91
C ARG A 465 -38.27 20.57 -2.18
N ASP A 466 -38.50 19.50 -2.95
CA ASP A 466 -39.85 19.00 -3.26
C ASP A 466 -40.44 18.16 -2.12
N GLN A 467 -39.61 17.60 -1.23
CA GLN A 467 -40.02 16.79 -0.07
C GLN A 467 -40.89 15.55 -0.43
N GLN A 468 -41.03 15.22 -1.71
CA GLN A 468 -41.85 14.12 -2.19
C GLN A 468 -41.16 12.76 -2.06
N LEU A 469 -39.85 12.69 -2.28
CA LEU A 469 -39.05 11.48 -2.11
C LEU A 469 -38.48 11.44 -0.68
N LYS A 470 -38.48 10.27 -0.03
CA LYS A 470 -38.01 10.09 1.34
C LYS A 470 -36.88 9.07 1.42
N LEU A 471 -36.08 9.20 2.46
CA LEU A 471 -35.06 8.22 2.82
C LEU A 471 -35.70 6.83 2.93
N TYR A 472 -35.09 5.84 2.28
CA TYR A 472 -35.53 4.45 2.18
C TYR A 472 -36.78 4.16 1.34
N ASP A 473 -37.26 5.12 0.55
CA ASP A 473 -38.23 4.80 -0.50
C ASP A 473 -37.64 3.79 -1.49
N ILE A 474 -38.42 2.78 -1.86
CA ILE A 474 -38.02 1.77 -2.83
C ILE A 474 -38.45 2.22 -4.22
N ILE A 475 -37.51 2.36 -5.15
CA ILE A 475 -37.80 2.75 -6.53
C ILE A 475 -38.19 1.50 -7.32
N LEU A 476 -39.42 1.47 -7.82
CA LEU A 476 -39.95 0.39 -8.63
C LEU A 476 -39.87 0.69 -10.13
N ARG A 477 -39.89 1.97 -10.51
CA ARG A 477 -39.78 2.38 -11.93
C ARG A 477 -39.22 3.79 -12.05
N VAL A 478 -38.41 4.01 -13.08
CA VAL A 478 -37.95 5.35 -13.49
C VAL A 478 -38.35 5.56 -14.94
N ASN A 479 -39.21 6.55 -15.19
CA ASN A 479 -39.88 6.74 -16.47
C ASN A 479 -40.57 5.45 -16.94
N ASN A 480 -40.08 4.84 -18.02
CA ASN A 480 -40.59 3.60 -18.59
C ASN A 480 -39.74 2.36 -18.24
N ILE A 481 -38.69 2.52 -17.43
CA ILE A 481 -37.72 1.47 -17.10
C ILE A 481 -38.07 0.86 -15.74
N ASP A 482 -38.24 -0.47 -15.70
CA ASP A 482 -38.54 -1.24 -14.50
C ASP A 482 -37.28 -1.42 -13.62
N PHE A 483 -37.39 -1.04 -12.35
CA PHE A 483 -36.30 -1.06 -11.36
C PHE A 483 -36.44 -2.22 -10.35
N THR A 484 -37.37 -3.15 -10.56
CA THR A 484 -37.64 -4.26 -9.62
C THR A 484 -36.60 -5.39 -9.67
N ASN A 485 -35.85 -5.54 -10.76
CA ASN A 485 -34.78 -6.53 -10.98
C ASN A 485 -33.71 -5.95 -11.92
N ILE A 486 -33.10 -4.84 -11.51
CA ILE A 486 -32.09 -4.12 -12.29
C ILE A 486 -30.75 -4.15 -11.57
N GLU A 487 -29.65 -4.19 -12.30
CA GLU A 487 -28.30 -4.03 -11.73
C GLU A 487 -28.10 -2.58 -11.26
N GLN A 488 -27.31 -2.40 -10.19
CA GLN A 488 -27.13 -1.11 -9.53
C GLN A 488 -26.58 -0.06 -10.50
N GLN A 489 -25.60 -0.44 -11.33
CA GLN A 489 -25.00 0.49 -12.29
C GLN A 489 -26.01 0.92 -13.35
N VAL A 490 -26.84 0.00 -13.84
CA VAL A 490 -27.88 0.30 -14.86
C VAL A 490 -28.97 1.20 -14.28
N ALA A 491 -29.33 1.03 -12.99
CA ALA A 491 -30.24 1.93 -12.29
C ALA A 491 -29.69 3.36 -12.20
N VAL A 492 -28.40 3.50 -11.88
CA VAL A 492 -27.70 4.79 -11.84
C VAL A 492 -27.68 5.45 -13.21
N ASP A 493 -27.32 4.71 -14.25
CA ASP A 493 -27.23 5.25 -15.62
C ASP A 493 -28.61 5.66 -16.15
N SER A 494 -29.66 4.90 -15.82
CA SER A 494 -31.06 5.22 -16.19
C SER A 494 -31.57 6.51 -15.54
N LEU A 495 -31.18 6.79 -14.29
CA LEU A 495 -31.52 8.04 -13.58
C LEU A 495 -30.74 9.25 -14.13
N LYS A 496 -29.47 9.04 -14.54
CA LYS A 496 -28.67 10.07 -15.22
C LYS A 496 -29.22 10.41 -16.61
N ALA A 497 -29.72 9.40 -17.32
CA ALA A 497 -30.30 9.54 -18.66
C ALA A 497 -31.71 10.16 -18.67
N ALA A 498 -32.37 10.34 -17.53
CA ALA A 498 -33.74 10.84 -17.45
C ALA A 498 -33.92 12.31 -17.89
N GLY A 499 -32.82 13.09 -18.02
CA GLY A 499 -32.86 14.47 -18.51
C GLY A 499 -33.50 15.44 -17.52
N ASN A 500 -34.33 16.38 -18.00
CA ASN A 500 -34.93 17.43 -17.16
C ASN A 500 -36.26 17.02 -16.48
N HIS A 501 -36.81 15.84 -16.79
CA HIS A 501 -38.05 15.34 -16.21
C HIS A 501 -37.94 13.85 -15.87
N VAL A 502 -38.24 13.48 -14.63
CA VAL A 502 -38.22 12.09 -14.17
C VAL A 502 -39.53 11.71 -13.50
N ASN A 503 -40.15 10.63 -13.97
CA ASN A 503 -41.33 10.03 -13.35
C ASN A 503 -40.90 8.81 -12.54
N LEU A 504 -40.97 8.91 -11.22
CA LEU A 504 -40.62 7.82 -10.32
C LEU A 504 -41.89 7.10 -9.85
N LEU A 505 -41.91 5.77 -9.99
CA LEU A 505 -42.86 4.93 -9.25
C LEU A 505 -42.14 4.38 -8.03
N ILE A 506 -42.59 4.79 -6.85
CA ILE A 506 -41.95 4.42 -5.57
C ILE A 506 -42.90 3.60 -4.71
N ARG A 507 -42.33 2.70 -3.91
CA ARG A 507 -42.99 2.01 -2.81
C ARG A 507 -42.42 2.52 -1.50
N ARG A 508 -43.23 3.27 -0.77
CA ARG A 508 -42.94 3.76 0.56
C ARG A 508 -43.42 2.75 1.61
N LEU A 509 -42.51 2.26 2.43
CA LEU A 509 -42.89 1.55 3.65
C LEU A 509 -43.31 2.63 4.66
N LEU A 510 -44.61 2.91 4.74
CA LEU A 510 -45.13 3.85 5.75
C LEU A 510 -44.94 3.27 7.15
N PRO A 511 -44.60 4.07 8.18
CA PRO A 511 -44.44 3.57 9.54
C PRO A 511 -45.79 3.06 10.08
N PRO A 512 -45.80 1.94 10.84
CA PRO A 512 -46.98 1.51 11.58
C PRO A 512 -47.32 2.56 12.65
N ILE A 513 -48.58 2.64 13.07
CA ILE A 513 -49.04 3.57 14.12
C ILE A 513 -48.11 3.47 15.34
N LEU A 514 -47.40 4.57 15.62
CA LEU A 514 -46.43 4.62 16.72
C LEU A 514 -47.16 4.88 18.04
N ASN A 515 -46.88 4.03 19.03
CA ASN A 515 -47.43 4.13 20.37
C ASN A 515 -46.32 4.47 21.35
N GLU A 516 -46.55 5.48 22.17
CA GLU A 516 -45.63 5.86 23.24
C GLU A 516 -46.02 5.17 24.55
N ILE A 517 -45.13 4.34 25.07
CA ILE A 517 -45.30 3.59 26.32
C ILE A 517 -44.39 4.22 27.37
N CYS A 518 -44.97 5.08 28.21
CA CYS A 518 -44.30 5.64 29.39
C CYS A 518 -44.61 4.78 30.63
N VAL A 519 -43.57 4.31 31.33
CA VAL A 519 -43.68 3.44 32.50
C VAL A 519 -42.77 3.90 33.64
N ASP A 520 -43.30 3.85 34.87
CA ASP A 520 -42.56 4.11 36.10
C ASP A 520 -42.17 2.79 36.75
N LYS A 521 -40.89 2.44 36.68
CA LYS A 521 -40.38 1.18 37.23
C LYS A 521 -39.77 1.37 38.63
N PRO A 522 -39.80 0.34 39.50
CA PRO A 522 -39.16 0.38 40.81
C PRO A 522 -37.65 0.72 40.73
N LEU A 523 -37.12 1.29 41.81
CA LEU A 523 -35.69 1.66 41.90
C LEU A 523 -34.82 0.40 41.63
N ASN A 524 -33.90 0.49 40.67
CA ASN A 524 -33.03 -0.60 40.20
C ASN A 524 -33.72 -1.82 39.53
N ALA A 525 -35.00 -1.74 39.16
CA ALA A 525 -35.66 -2.78 38.37
C ALA A 525 -35.35 -2.64 36.86
N TYR A 526 -35.26 -3.76 36.14
CA TYR A 526 -35.20 -3.82 34.67
C TYR A 526 -36.62 -4.00 34.10
N LEU A 527 -36.81 -3.65 32.81
CA LEU A 527 -38.08 -3.87 32.12
C LEU A 527 -38.41 -5.36 31.92
N CYS A 528 -37.42 -6.27 31.98
CA CYS A 528 -37.59 -7.71 31.78
C CYS A 528 -38.09 -8.11 30.37
N LEU A 529 -37.73 -7.31 29.36
CA LEU A 529 -37.97 -7.56 27.94
C LEU A 529 -36.75 -8.19 27.29
N ILE A 530 -36.95 -9.09 26.33
CA ILE A 530 -35.92 -9.59 25.42
C ILE A 530 -36.20 -9.01 24.03
N VAL A 531 -35.18 -8.40 23.43
CA VAL A 531 -35.24 -7.86 22.07
C VAL A 531 -34.28 -8.61 21.15
N ALA A 532 -34.67 -8.76 19.88
CA ALA A 532 -33.80 -9.28 18.83
C ALA A 532 -34.12 -8.57 17.50
N GLY A 533 -33.16 -8.56 16.60
CA GLY A 533 -33.19 -7.71 15.41
C GLY A 533 -31.94 -6.84 15.35
N GLY A 534 -31.93 -5.91 14.41
CA GLY A 534 -30.80 -5.01 14.16
C GLY A 534 -30.15 -5.26 12.80
N ILE A 535 -29.27 -4.36 12.40
CA ILE A 535 -28.62 -4.39 11.08
C ILE A 535 -27.69 -5.59 10.89
N ASP A 536 -27.25 -6.20 11.98
CA ASP A 536 -26.35 -7.34 12.06
C ASP A 536 -27.09 -8.68 12.17
N CYS A 537 -28.36 -8.68 12.56
CA CYS A 537 -29.18 -9.88 12.69
C CYS A 537 -30.67 -9.57 12.44
N GLU A 538 -31.20 -9.94 11.27
CA GLU A 538 -32.62 -9.75 10.96
C GLU A 538 -33.50 -10.75 11.73
N HIS A 539 -34.30 -10.25 12.68
CA HIS A 539 -35.32 -11.06 13.36
C HIS A 539 -36.56 -11.26 12.47
N VAL A 540 -36.97 -10.19 11.78
CA VAL A 540 -38.01 -10.22 10.74
C VAL A 540 -37.31 -10.07 9.39
N LYS A 541 -37.45 -11.08 8.52
CA LYS A 541 -36.71 -11.12 7.25
C LYS A 541 -37.04 -9.91 6.36
N GLY A 542 -36.03 -9.16 5.98
CA GLY A 542 -36.14 -7.90 5.23
C GLY A 542 -36.46 -6.67 6.07
N ASP A 543 -36.47 -6.79 7.41
CA ASP A 543 -36.64 -5.69 8.34
C ASP A 543 -35.56 -5.72 9.44
N CYS A 544 -34.64 -4.76 9.38
CA CYS A 544 -33.54 -4.61 10.33
C CYS A 544 -33.96 -3.93 11.65
N GLY A 545 -35.26 -3.80 11.93
CA GLY A 545 -35.77 -3.23 13.18
C GLY A 545 -35.45 -4.08 14.42
N ILE A 546 -35.51 -3.45 15.59
CA ILE A 546 -35.40 -4.12 16.89
C ILE A 546 -36.81 -4.52 17.34
N PHE A 547 -37.04 -5.81 17.62
CA PHE A 547 -38.35 -6.33 18.00
C PHE A 547 -38.32 -6.96 19.39
N ILE A 548 -39.38 -6.77 20.18
CA ILE A 548 -39.59 -7.51 21.43
C ILE A 548 -39.92 -8.96 21.08
N THR A 549 -39.00 -9.88 21.36
CA THR A 549 -39.17 -11.29 21.02
C THR A 549 -39.68 -12.13 22.19
N ASN A 550 -39.49 -11.64 23.42
CA ASN A 550 -40.00 -12.31 24.61
C ASN A 550 -40.22 -11.32 25.77
N ILE A 551 -41.19 -11.61 26.63
CA ILE A 551 -41.45 -10.87 27.87
C ILE A 551 -41.34 -11.87 29.01
N THR A 552 -40.48 -11.59 29.99
CA THR A 552 -40.20 -12.54 31.08
C THR A 552 -41.43 -12.67 32.00
N PRO A 553 -42.00 -13.88 32.18
CA PRO A 553 -43.16 -14.07 33.05
C PRO A 553 -42.89 -13.64 34.49
N GLY A 554 -43.81 -12.86 35.09
CA GLY A 554 -43.66 -12.27 36.42
C GLY A 554 -42.70 -11.08 36.51
N GLY A 555 -42.09 -10.66 35.39
CA GLY A 555 -41.24 -9.46 35.30
C GLY A 555 -42.03 -8.15 35.20
N PHE A 556 -41.34 -7.01 35.22
CA PHE A 556 -42.00 -5.70 35.21
C PHE A 556 -42.84 -5.46 33.94
N ALA A 557 -42.31 -5.74 32.75
CA ALA A 557 -43.07 -5.59 31.51
C ALA A 557 -44.30 -6.51 31.42
N ASP A 558 -44.22 -7.71 31.99
CA ASP A 558 -45.32 -8.68 32.07
C ASP A 558 -46.42 -8.18 33.02
N THR A 559 -46.04 -7.75 34.23
CA THR A 559 -46.97 -7.23 35.25
C THR A 559 -47.58 -5.87 34.89
N ASN A 560 -46.86 -5.04 34.14
CA ASN A 560 -47.37 -3.76 33.63
C ASN A 560 -48.36 -3.94 32.47
N GLY A 561 -48.24 -5.02 31.70
CA GLY A 561 -49.20 -5.42 30.66
C GLY A 561 -49.26 -4.51 29.42
N ARG A 562 -48.37 -3.52 29.29
CA ARG A 562 -48.37 -2.54 28.18
C ARG A 562 -47.50 -2.93 26.99
N PHE A 563 -46.57 -3.86 27.16
CA PHE A 563 -45.65 -4.32 26.11
C PHE A 563 -46.20 -5.60 25.46
N LYS A 564 -46.01 -5.77 24.14
CA LYS A 564 -46.40 -7.00 23.44
C LYS A 564 -45.23 -7.63 22.72
N ILE A 565 -45.22 -8.96 22.68
CA ILE A 565 -44.28 -9.72 21.84
C ILE A 565 -44.61 -9.41 20.37
N GLY A 566 -43.57 -9.08 19.61
CA GLY A 566 -43.61 -8.62 18.23
C GLY A 566 -43.55 -7.10 18.06
N ASP A 567 -43.61 -6.32 19.14
CA ASP A 567 -43.53 -4.86 19.04
C ASP A 567 -42.16 -4.42 18.54
N ARG A 568 -42.13 -3.54 17.52
CA ARG A 568 -40.90 -2.91 17.04
C ARG A 568 -40.55 -1.73 17.92
N VAL A 569 -39.36 -1.72 18.52
CA VAL A 569 -38.88 -0.63 19.37
C VAL A 569 -38.06 0.34 18.53
N MET A 570 -38.56 1.58 18.41
CA MET A 570 -37.96 2.62 17.58
C MET A 570 -37.08 3.57 18.40
N ARG A 571 -37.43 3.80 19.67
CA ARG A 571 -36.72 4.74 20.54
C ARG A 571 -36.93 4.37 21.99
N VAL A 572 -35.93 4.60 22.83
CA VAL A 572 -36.03 4.51 24.29
C VAL A 572 -35.50 5.80 24.92
N GLN A 573 -36.26 6.38 25.85
CA GLN A 573 -35.95 7.66 26.47
C GLN A 573 -36.02 7.56 28.00
N SER A 574 -35.00 8.09 28.66
CA SER A 574 -34.94 8.36 30.10
C SER A 574 -35.19 9.85 30.37
N SER A 575 -35.21 10.27 31.63
CA SER A 575 -35.27 11.69 31.99
C SER A 575 -34.02 12.49 31.59
N LYS A 576 -32.92 11.80 31.23
CA LYS A 576 -31.63 12.42 30.89
C LYS A 576 -31.29 12.31 29.41
N ASN A 577 -31.53 11.15 28.79
CA ASN A 577 -31.08 10.83 27.44
C ASN A 577 -32.20 10.17 26.62
N SER A 578 -32.14 10.35 25.29
CA SER A 578 -33.00 9.67 24.33
C SER A 578 -32.14 8.91 23.33
N TYR A 579 -32.43 7.63 23.13
CA TYR A 579 -31.68 6.72 22.27
C TYR A 579 -32.56 6.26 21.12
N ASP A 580 -32.13 6.52 19.88
CA ASP A 580 -32.79 6.06 18.66
C ASP A 580 -32.36 4.62 18.34
N LEU A 581 -33.33 3.74 18.14
CA LEU A 581 -33.16 2.31 17.88
C LEU A 581 -33.68 1.89 16.51
N THR A 582 -33.95 2.85 15.63
CA THR A 582 -34.61 2.62 14.33
C THR A 582 -33.76 1.76 13.37
N TYR A 583 -32.43 1.91 13.43
CA TYR A 583 -31.49 1.23 12.54
C TYR A 583 -30.11 1.04 13.20
N VAL A 584 -30.06 0.22 14.25
CA VAL A 584 -28.86 -0.03 15.07
C VAL A 584 -28.54 -1.53 15.10
N ASP A 585 -27.33 -1.91 15.49
CA ASP A 585 -27.01 -3.32 15.75
C ASP A 585 -27.67 -3.83 17.04
N GLN A 586 -27.78 -5.15 17.16
CA GLN A 586 -28.47 -5.78 18.28
C GLN A 586 -27.84 -5.42 19.63
N GLN A 587 -26.51 -5.31 19.69
CA GLN A 587 -25.79 -5.03 20.94
C GLN A 587 -26.06 -3.60 21.42
N TYR A 588 -26.00 -2.62 20.51
CA TYR A 588 -26.27 -1.22 20.80
C TYR A 588 -27.70 -1.01 21.31
N ALA A 589 -28.68 -1.71 20.73
CA ALA A 589 -30.07 -1.64 21.18
C ALA A 589 -30.24 -2.15 22.62
N VAL A 590 -29.63 -3.28 22.95
CA VAL A 590 -29.69 -3.87 24.29
C VAL A 590 -29.01 -2.98 25.32
N GLU A 591 -27.84 -2.42 25.00
CA GLU A 591 -27.10 -1.51 25.88
C GLU A 591 -27.85 -0.19 26.11
N SER A 592 -28.42 0.41 25.06
CA SER A 592 -29.18 1.66 25.15
C SER A 592 -30.44 1.52 26.00
N ILE A 593 -31.20 0.42 25.84
CA ILE A 593 -32.37 0.13 26.69
C ILE A 593 -31.94 -0.09 28.15
N ARG A 594 -30.81 -0.79 28.38
CA ARG A 594 -30.27 -1.03 29.72
C ARG A 594 -29.81 0.27 30.38
N LEU A 595 -29.13 1.15 29.65
CA LEU A 595 -28.65 2.45 30.13
C LEU A 595 -29.82 3.38 30.45
N ALA A 596 -30.79 3.51 29.55
CA ALA A 596 -31.99 4.30 29.82
C ALA A 596 -32.65 3.84 31.13
N CYS A 597 -32.76 2.52 31.34
CA CYS A 597 -33.30 1.94 32.57
C CYS A 597 -32.45 2.21 33.83
N SER A 598 -31.14 2.41 33.74
CA SER A 598 -30.33 2.74 34.92
C SER A 598 -30.37 4.23 35.25
N GLU A 599 -30.64 5.09 34.28
CA GLU A 599 -30.63 6.54 34.43
C GLU A 599 -31.86 7.13 35.13
N SER A 600 -33.02 6.47 34.99
CA SER A 600 -34.31 6.98 35.48
C SER A 600 -35.27 5.85 35.89
N GLN A 601 -36.20 6.16 36.80
CA GLN A 601 -37.34 5.28 37.11
C GLN A 601 -38.44 5.38 36.03
N THR A 602 -38.65 6.58 35.49
CA THR A 602 -39.58 6.79 34.36
C THR A 602 -38.86 6.57 33.05
N ILE A 603 -39.35 5.65 32.23
CA ILE A 603 -38.83 5.32 30.90
C ILE A 603 -39.96 5.41 29.88
N THR A 604 -39.65 5.98 28.73
CA THR A 604 -40.59 6.11 27.62
C THR A 604 -40.05 5.37 26.40
N LEU A 605 -40.82 4.40 25.88
CA LEU A 605 -40.51 3.67 24.66
C LEU A 605 -41.47 4.07 23.56
N LEU A 606 -40.94 4.31 22.36
CA LEU A 606 -41.74 4.47 21.15
C LEU A 606 -41.77 3.14 20.40
N VAL A 607 -42.94 2.51 20.30
CA VAL A 607 -43.10 1.17 19.72
C VAL A 607 -44.17 1.09 18.64
N ALA A 608 -44.06 0.09 17.75
CA ALA A 608 -45.04 -0.18 16.69
C ALA A 608 -45.55 -1.64 16.78
N HIS A 609 -46.87 -1.86 16.68
CA HIS A 609 -47.50 -3.19 16.92
C HIS A 609 -47.52 -4.13 15.68
N PRO A 610 -47.61 -5.46 15.85
CA PRO A 610 -47.34 -6.47 14.81
C PRO A 610 -48.43 -6.67 13.74
N THR A 611 -49.57 -5.99 13.79
CA THR A 611 -50.72 -6.26 12.88
C THR A 611 -50.52 -5.82 11.43
N ASP A 612 -49.39 -5.22 11.08
CA ASP A 612 -49.17 -4.59 9.76
C ASP A 612 -48.31 -5.42 8.78
N TYR A 613 -48.03 -6.70 9.07
CA TYR A 613 -47.28 -7.58 8.16
C TYR A 613 -48.02 -8.89 7.88
N SER A 614 -48.78 -8.96 6.78
CA SER A 614 -49.37 -10.20 6.28
C SER A 614 -48.31 -11.10 5.65
N VAL A 615 -48.14 -12.28 6.26
CA VAL A 615 -47.26 -13.38 5.85
C VAL A 615 -47.75 -14.05 4.55
N LYS A 616 -46.86 -14.23 3.56
CA LYS A 616 -46.96 -15.30 2.55
C LYS A 616 -45.60 -15.97 2.32
N THR A 617 -45.65 -17.30 2.28
CA THR A 617 -44.59 -18.29 2.49
C THR A 617 -43.95 -18.86 1.22
N MET A 618 -42.65 -19.22 1.35
CA MET A 618 -41.89 -20.38 0.79
C MET A 618 -41.50 -20.56 -0.72
N SER A 619 -40.25 -21.06 -0.85
CA SER A 619 -39.60 -21.87 -1.92
C SER A 619 -38.99 -21.19 -3.16
N SER A 620 -37.64 -21.05 -3.21
CA SER A 620 -36.90 -20.98 -4.50
C SER A 620 -35.39 -21.25 -4.45
N SER A 621 -34.67 -21.14 -3.32
CA SER A 621 -33.19 -21.23 -3.33
C SER A 621 -32.59 -22.65 -3.38
N GLN A 622 -33.38 -23.71 -3.09
CA GLN A 622 -32.84 -25.08 -3.01
C GLN A 622 -32.63 -25.76 -4.37
N ASN A 623 -33.42 -25.42 -5.39
CA ASN A 623 -33.29 -26.03 -6.71
C ASN A 623 -32.02 -25.57 -7.46
N ASP A 624 -31.50 -24.38 -7.15
CA ASP A 624 -30.37 -23.81 -7.89
C ASP A 624 -29.02 -24.50 -7.57
N CYS A 625 -28.75 -24.80 -6.30
CA CYS A 625 -27.51 -25.47 -5.90
C CYS A 625 -27.41 -26.92 -6.39
N ILE A 626 -28.55 -27.64 -6.40
CA ILE A 626 -28.60 -29.03 -6.89
C ILE A 626 -28.42 -29.07 -8.41
N GLN A 627 -29.01 -28.13 -9.15
CA GLN A 627 -28.85 -28.03 -10.60
C GLN A 627 -27.41 -27.68 -11.02
N LYS A 628 -26.75 -26.78 -10.28
CA LYS A 628 -25.33 -26.45 -10.49
C LYS A 628 -24.42 -27.66 -10.26
N ALA A 629 -24.69 -28.44 -9.20
CA ALA A 629 -23.93 -29.65 -8.89
C ALA A 629 -24.04 -30.73 -9.98
N ILE A 630 -25.25 -30.92 -10.55
CA ILE A 630 -25.48 -31.90 -11.63
C ILE A 630 -24.70 -31.52 -12.90
N ARG A 631 -24.76 -30.26 -13.33
CA ARG A 631 -24.03 -29.79 -14.53
C ARG A 631 -22.52 -29.95 -14.39
N SER A 632 -21.95 -29.62 -13.24
CA SER A 632 -20.51 -29.81 -12.99
C SER A 632 -20.13 -31.30 -12.98
N ALA A 633 -20.99 -32.18 -12.49
CA ALA A 633 -20.74 -33.62 -12.52
C ALA A 633 -20.81 -34.21 -13.94
N GLU A 634 -21.75 -33.75 -14.77
CA GLU A 634 -21.84 -34.16 -16.18
C GLU A 634 -20.61 -33.74 -16.98
N GLN A 635 -20.13 -32.51 -16.77
CA GLN A 635 -18.88 -32.03 -17.38
C GLN A 635 -17.67 -32.82 -16.89
N ALA A 636 -17.61 -33.17 -15.60
CA ALA A 636 -16.52 -33.97 -15.06
C ALA A 636 -16.44 -35.35 -15.72
N VAL A 637 -17.59 -36.01 -15.90
CA VAL A 637 -17.67 -37.31 -16.58
C VAL A 637 -17.30 -37.20 -18.06
N PHE A 638 -17.71 -36.11 -18.73
CA PHE A 638 -17.33 -35.84 -20.12
C PHE A 638 -15.81 -35.72 -20.29
N GLU A 639 -15.15 -34.92 -19.44
CA GLU A 639 -13.69 -34.73 -19.47
C GLU A 639 -12.92 -36.00 -19.04
N ASP A 640 -13.45 -36.77 -18.07
CA ASP A 640 -12.87 -38.06 -17.62
C ASP A 640 -12.88 -39.09 -18.76
N ASN A 641 -14.00 -39.18 -19.50
CA ASN A 641 -14.12 -40.03 -20.68
C ASN A 641 -13.25 -39.56 -21.85
N ALA A 642 -12.96 -38.26 -21.94
CA ALA A 642 -12.03 -37.68 -22.92
C ALA A 642 -10.55 -37.83 -22.50
N HIS A 643 -10.26 -38.50 -21.38
CA HIS A 643 -8.93 -38.63 -20.77
C HIS A 643 -8.26 -37.30 -20.41
N ASN A 644 -9.04 -36.23 -20.28
CA ASN A 644 -8.58 -34.94 -19.80
C ASN A 644 -8.61 -34.90 -18.26
N TYR A 645 -7.76 -35.74 -17.67
CA TYR A 645 -7.75 -36.05 -16.25
C TYR A 645 -7.59 -34.83 -15.33
N LYS A 646 -6.89 -33.79 -15.78
CA LYS A 646 -6.67 -32.56 -15.01
C LYS A 646 -7.95 -31.72 -14.92
N ALA A 647 -8.68 -31.57 -16.04
CA ALA A 647 -9.96 -30.86 -16.07
C ALA A 647 -11.07 -31.66 -15.37
N ALA A 648 -11.11 -32.99 -15.59
CA ALA A 648 -12.03 -33.90 -14.92
C ALA A 648 -11.93 -33.79 -13.38
N THR A 649 -10.71 -33.73 -12.85
CA THR A 649 -10.45 -33.59 -11.41
C THR A 649 -11.04 -32.30 -10.84
N GLN A 650 -10.84 -31.17 -11.52
CA GLN A 650 -11.39 -29.89 -11.09
C GLN A 650 -12.93 -29.89 -11.09
N HIS A 651 -13.55 -30.48 -12.11
CA HIS A 651 -15.01 -30.52 -12.20
C HIS A 651 -15.66 -31.51 -11.20
N TYR A 652 -15.04 -32.66 -10.91
CA TYR A 652 -15.53 -33.57 -9.86
C TYR A 652 -15.49 -32.94 -8.47
N LEU A 653 -14.41 -32.21 -8.13
CA LEU A 653 -14.31 -31.50 -6.86
C LEU A 653 -15.33 -30.37 -6.75
N THR A 654 -15.53 -29.62 -7.83
CA THR A 654 -16.53 -28.54 -7.90
C THR A 654 -17.96 -29.08 -7.73
N ALA A 655 -18.29 -30.21 -8.36
CA ALA A 655 -19.59 -30.87 -8.20
C ALA A 655 -19.82 -31.35 -6.76
N ALA A 656 -18.80 -31.92 -6.13
CA ALA A 656 -18.85 -32.37 -4.74
C ALA A 656 -19.11 -31.21 -3.76
N ASP A 657 -18.49 -30.05 -3.99
CA ASP A 657 -18.68 -28.87 -3.14
C ASP A 657 -20.08 -28.26 -3.27
N TRP A 658 -20.64 -28.18 -4.48
CA TRP A 658 -22.03 -27.74 -4.66
C TRP A 658 -23.03 -28.68 -3.99
N PHE A 659 -22.82 -30.00 -4.07
CA PHE A 659 -23.65 -30.97 -3.34
C PHE A 659 -23.50 -30.84 -1.82
N LYS A 660 -22.30 -30.57 -1.29
CA LYS A 660 -22.09 -30.33 0.15
C LYS A 660 -22.77 -29.04 0.63
N GLN A 661 -22.70 -27.97 -0.15
CA GLN A 661 -23.40 -26.71 0.17
C GLN A 661 -24.92 -26.91 0.19
N ALA A 662 -25.46 -27.66 -0.78
CA ALA A 662 -26.88 -28.03 -0.81
C ALA A 662 -27.32 -28.84 0.44
N MET A 663 -26.44 -29.69 0.98
CA MET A 663 -26.71 -30.43 2.23
C MET A 663 -26.58 -29.58 3.50
N LYS A 664 -25.67 -28.58 3.51
CA LYS A 664 -25.35 -27.77 4.70
C LYS A 664 -26.39 -26.68 4.97
N TYR A 665 -26.93 -26.07 3.92
CA TYR A 665 -27.81 -24.91 4.03
C TYR A 665 -29.27 -25.18 3.60
N GLY A 666 -29.61 -26.41 3.18
CA GLY A 666 -30.96 -26.82 2.80
C GLY A 666 -31.68 -27.68 3.85
N SER A 667 -32.98 -27.45 4.07
CA SER A 667 -33.87 -28.37 4.78
C SER A 667 -34.18 -29.61 3.91
N MET A 668 -33.16 -30.43 3.64
CA MET A 668 -33.33 -31.65 2.83
C MET A 668 -34.02 -32.76 3.64
N ASN A 669 -34.94 -33.48 3.00
CA ASN A 669 -35.52 -34.69 3.58
C ASN A 669 -34.45 -35.80 3.69
N THR A 670 -34.65 -36.75 4.59
CA THR A 670 -33.68 -37.82 4.90
C THR A 670 -33.36 -38.70 3.69
N GLN A 671 -34.31 -38.85 2.75
CA GLN A 671 -34.16 -39.66 1.53
C GLN A 671 -33.20 -39.03 0.51
N MET A 672 -33.26 -37.71 0.27
CA MET A 672 -32.35 -37.01 -0.63
C MET A 672 -30.91 -36.98 -0.11
N LYS A 673 -30.73 -36.83 1.22
CA LYS A 673 -29.41 -36.90 1.85
C LYS A 673 -28.78 -38.28 1.67
N GLN A 674 -29.58 -39.34 1.72
CA GLN A 674 -29.12 -40.72 1.48
C GLN A 674 -28.72 -40.96 0.01
N THR A 675 -29.28 -40.23 -0.95
CA THR A 675 -28.92 -40.34 -2.38
C THR A 675 -27.69 -39.51 -2.77
N ILE A 676 -27.51 -38.33 -2.17
CA ILE A 676 -26.45 -37.38 -2.54
C ILE A 676 -25.10 -37.73 -1.88
N ARG A 677 -25.12 -38.20 -0.62
CA ARG A 677 -23.91 -38.56 0.13
C ARG A 677 -23.01 -39.60 -0.57
N PRO A 678 -23.53 -40.73 -1.08
CA PRO A 678 -22.69 -41.71 -1.77
C PRO A 678 -22.15 -41.20 -3.12
N LYS A 679 -22.81 -40.22 -3.77
CA LYS A 679 -22.30 -39.60 -5.00
C LYS A 679 -21.08 -38.72 -4.73
N ILE A 680 -21.11 -37.93 -3.65
CA ILE A 680 -19.95 -37.13 -3.22
C ILE A 680 -18.75 -38.04 -2.96
N GLU A 681 -18.96 -39.15 -2.25
CA GLU A 681 -17.92 -40.13 -1.96
C GLU A 681 -17.39 -40.79 -3.24
N SER A 682 -18.27 -41.11 -4.20
CA SER A 682 -17.88 -41.66 -5.50
C SER A 682 -17.04 -40.69 -6.34
N TYR A 683 -17.34 -39.38 -6.32
CA TYR A 683 -16.56 -38.38 -7.07
C TYR A 683 -15.18 -38.17 -6.47
N ILE A 684 -15.08 -38.15 -5.14
CA ILE A 684 -13.79 -38.02 -4.45
C ILE A 684 -12.92 -39.26 -4.72
N LYS A 685 -13.51 -40.46 -4.64
CA LYS A 685 -12.79 -41.70 -4.94
C LYS A 685 -12.28 -41.75 -6.39
N ARG A 686 -13.07 -41.27 -7.35
CA ARG A 686 -12.65 -41.20 -8.76
C ARG A 686 -11.49 -40.23 -8.98
N VAL A 687 -11.46 -39.11 -8.25
CA VAL A 687 -10.32 -38.17 -8.26
C VAL A 687 -9.06 -38.84 -7.75
N GLU A 688 -9.12 -39.61 -6.66
CA GLU A 688 -7.97 -40.36 -6.13
C GLU A 688 -7.45 -41.40 -7.15
N GLU A 689 -8.34 -42.12 -7.84
CA GLU A 689 -7.98 -43.05 -8.92
C GLU A 689 -7.31 -42.35 -10.11
N ILE A 690 -7.80 -41.17 -10.50
CA ILE A 690 -7.22 -40.35 -11.57
C ILE A 690 -5.81 -39.86 -11.19
N GLU A 691 -5.61 -39.47 -9.93
CA GLU A 691 -4.29 -39.06 -9.43
C GLU A 691 -3.28 -40.21 -9.41
N GLU A 692 -3.71 -41.45 -9.14
CA GLU A 692 -2.85 -42.63 -9.30
C GLU A 692 -2.51 -42.91 -10.77
N ILE A 693 -3.45 -42.72 -11.70
CA ILE A 693 -3.20 -42.84 -13.15
C ILE A 693 -2.15 -41.82 -13.61
N LEU A 694 -2.24 -40.57 -13.12
CA LEU A 694 -1.27 -39.52 -13.42
C LEU A 694 0.11 -39.78 -12.81
N LYS A 695 0.18 -40.38 -11.61
CA LYS A 695 1.44 -40.80 -10.99
C LYS A 695 2.10 -41.97 -11.73
N ASN A 696 1.32 -42.96 -12.14
CA ASN A 696 1.83 -44.14 -12.84
C ASN A 696 2.20 -43.86 -14.31
N GLY A 697 1.64 -42.80 -14.92
CA GLY A 697 1.98 -42.35 -16.28
C GLY A 697 3.36 -41.71 -16.44
N LEU A 698 4.04 -41.33 -15.35
CA LEU A 698 5.37 -40.72 -15.37
C LEU A 698 6.53 -41.73 -15.31
N ALA A 699 6.23 -43.03 -15.17
CA ALA A 699 7.22 -44.10 -15.07
C ALA A 699 7.08 -45.12 -16.21
N LYS A 700 7.35 -44.71 -17.45
CA LYS A 700 7.80 -45.61 -18.55
C LYS A 700 8.19 -44.84 -19.82
N LYS A 701 9.48 -44.84 -20.15
CA LYS A 701 9.95 -44.76 -21.55
C LYS A 701 10.69 -46.06 -21.92
N VAL A 702 9.96 -46.89 -22.70
CA VAL A 702 10.34 -47.71 -23.90
C VAL A 702 11.56 -48.67 -23.77
N PRO A 703 11.40 -49.98 -24.12
CA PRO A 703 11.54 -50.42 -25.50
C PRO A 703 10.48 -51.40 -26.03
N VAL A 704 10.51 -51.52 -27.36
CA VAL A 704 9.67 -52.27 -28.32
C VAL A 704 9.66 -53.78 -28.06
N ALA A 705 8.48 -54.40 -28.14
CA ALA A 705 8.14 -55.57 -29.00
C ALA A 705 7.01 -56.43 -28.41
N ASP A 706 5.98 -56.59 -29.24
CA ASP A 706 5.13 -57.75 -29.50
C ASP A 706 4.24 -58.48 -28.46
N THR A 707 3.01 -58.64 -28.94
CA THR A 707 2.05 -59.74 -28.78
C THR A 707 1.33 -60.00 -27.43
N SER A 708 0.00 -59.83 -27.56
CA SER A 708 -1.09 -60.77 -27.25
C SER A 708 -1.58 -61.00 -25.81
N ASN A 709 -2.93 -60.89 -25.70
CA ASN A 709 -3.87 -61.67 -24.87
C ASN A 709 -3.67 -61.65 -23.33
N GLU A 710 -4.67 -61.69 -22.46
CA GLU A 710 -6.11 -61.95 -22.46
C GLU A 710 -6.60 -61.47 -21.07
N ARG A 711 -7.67 -60.69 -20.99
CA ARG A 711 -8.99 -61.12 -20.46
C ARG A 711 -9.02 -61.98 -19.18
N ARG A 712 -9.77 -61.42 -18.21
CA ARG A 712 -10.84 -62.02 -17.37
C ARG A 712 -10.52 -62.43 -15.92
N ASN A 713 -11.15 -61.66 -15.04
CA ASN A 713 -12.29 -62.05 -14.18
C ASN A 713 -12.09 -62.22 -12.65
N VAL A 714 -12.72 -61.27 -11.94
CA VAL A 714 -13.77 -61.43 -10.90
C VAL A 714 -13.46 -62.27 -9.65
N LYS A 715 -13.46 -61.63 -8.46
CA LYS A 715 -14.52 -61.79 -7.43
C LYS A 715 -14.31 -60.87 -6.19
N HIS A 716 -15.44 -60.32 -5.73
CA HIS A 716 -15.76 -59.84 -4.37
C HIS A 716 -15.16 -60.72 -3.24
N ASN A 717 -14.88 -60.27 -2.01
CA ASN A 717 -15.62 -59.34 -1.14
C ASN A 717 -14.82 -59.03 0.16
N LYS A 718 -15.19 -57.93 0.84
CA LYS A 718 -15.17 -57.63 2.30
C LYS A 718 -13.98 -56.94 3.00
N GLU A 719 -14.38 -55.85 3.68
CA GLU A 719 -13.94 -55.27 4.97
C GLU A 719 -12.63 -54.45 4.96
N ASN A 720 -12.70 -53.11 4.97
CA ASN A 720 -12.83 -52.16 6.11
C ASN A 720 -11.63 -52.15 7.08
N GLU A 721 -11.19 -50.92 7.40
CA GLU A 721 -10.07 -50.52 8.28
C GLU A 721 -8.67 -50.65 7.66
N PHE A 722 -8.11 -49.55 7.15
CA PHE A 722 -6.69 -49.14 7.28
C PHE A 722 -6.41 -48.00 6.27
N ASN A 723 -6.47 -46.75 6.72
CA ASN A 723 -5.73 -45.66 6.03
C ASN A 723 -5.46 -44.41 6.88
N GLY A 724 -5.93 -44.35 8.15
CA GLY A 724 -5.61 -43.26 9.07
C GLY A 724 -4.20 -43.32 9.68
N ASP A 725 -3.57 -44.49 9.70
CA ASP A 725 -2.35 -44.76 10.48
C ASP A 725 -1.05 -44.40 9.75
N ASN A 726 -1.04 -44.45 8.41
CA ASN A 726 0.16 -44.16 7.62
C ASN A 726 0.55 -42.66 7.62
N ASN A 727 -0.43 -41.76 7.56
CA ASN A 727 -0.16 -40.31 7.62
C ASN A 727 0.31 -39.87 9.02
N ARG A 728 -0.18 -40.51 10.09
CA ARG A 728 0.28 -40.22 11.46
C ARG A 728 1.75 -40.62 11.65
N LYS A 729 2.15 -41.80 11.15
CA LYS A 729 3.53 -42.30 11.22
C LYS A 729 4.52 -41.41 10.46
N HIS A 730 4.17 -40.95 9.27
CA HIS A 730 5.06 -40.09 8.48
C HIS A 730 5.28 -38.72 9.13
N MET A 731 4.24 -38.12 9.71
CA MET A 731 4.34 -36.85 10.41
C MET A 731 5.07 -36.98 11.76
N MET A 732 4.87 -38.06 12.51
CA MET A 732 5.61 -38.30 13.76
C MET A 732 7.12 -38.46 13.49
N GLN A 733 7.52 -39.12 12.39
CA GLN A 733 8.94 -39.16 11.98
C GLN A 733 9.55 -37.78 11.69
N LYS A 734 8.76 -36.81 11.22
CA LYS A 734 9.22 -35.42 10.99
C LYS A 734 9.56 -34.72 12.31
N PHE A 735 8.73 -34.89 13.33
CA PHE A 735 8.95 -34.31 14.65
C PHE A 735 9.99 -35.08 15.48
N GLU A 736 10.14 -36.40 15.28
CA GLU A 736 11.21 -37.18 15.91
C GLU A 736 12.61 -36.71 15.48
N LYS A 737 12.79 -36.26 14.22
CA LYS A 737 14.04 -35.64 13.76
C LYS A 737 14.31 -34.26 14.36
N ALA A 738 13.29 -33.60 14.94
CA ALA A 738 13.39 -32.29 15.57
C ALA A 738 13.69 -32.37 17.08
N ILE A 739 13.82 -33.59 17.63
CA ILE A 739 14.27 -33.82 19.00
C ILE A 739 15.79 -33.71 19.03
N PHE A 740 16.30 -32.72 19.77
CA PHE A 740 17.72 -32.56 20.00
C PHE A 740 18.12 -33.25 21.30
N THR A 741 19.04 -34.22 21.24
CA THR A 741 19.58 -34.93 22.42
C THR A 741 21.04 -34.58 22.74
N ASP A 742 21.79 -33.98 21.80
CA ASP A 742 23.21 -33.62 21.99
C ASP A 742 23.47 -32.14 21.63
N LEU A 743 23.22 -31.23 22.57
CA LEU A 743 23.60 -29.82 22.45
C LEU A 743 24.72 -29.52 23.45
N LYS A 744 25.87 -29.00 22.98
CA LYS A 744 27.06 -28.70 23.81
C LYS A 744 27.17 -27.22 24.23
N VAL A 745 26.08 -26.45 24.26
CA VAL A 745 26.11 -24.99 24.53
C VAL A 745 25.56 -24.70 25.92
N THR A 746 26.33 -24.03 26.76
CA THR A 746 26.01 -23.73 28.17
C THR A 746 25.62 -22.26 28.35
N PHE A 747 25.08 -21.90 29.52
CA PHE A 747 24.77 -20.49 29.82
C PHE A 747 26.01 -19.57 29.81
N ASP A 748 27.20 -20.12 30.00
CA ASP A 748 28.45 -19.37 30.02
C ASP A 748 28.93 -19.02 28.61
N ASP A 749 28.48 -19.76 27.59
CA ASP A 749 28.77 -19.50 26.17
C ASP A 749 27.92 -18.34 25.60
N VAL A 750 26.85 -17.95 26.29
CA VAL A 750 26.02 -16.79 25.90
C VAL A 750 26.64 -15.52 26.48
N ILE A 751 27.00 -14.54 25.66
CA ILE A 751 27.55 -13.29 26.17
C ILE A 751 26.39 -12.32 26.49
N GLY A 752 26.40 -11.72 27.68
CA GLY A 752 25.39 -10.77 28.13
C GLY A 752 24.06 -11.39 28.60
N LEU A 753 22.96 -10.64 28.46
CA LEU A 753 21.58 -11.06 28.80
C LEU A 753 21.41 -11.53 30.25
N LYS A 754 22.13 -10.91 31.19
CA LYS A 754 22.17 -11.34 32.60
C LYS A 754 20.77 -11.52 33.22
N GLN A 755 19.89 -10.53 33.04
CA GLN A 755 18.52 -10.58 33.56
C GLN A 755 17.70 -11.71 32.94
N ALA A 756 17.79 -11.92 31.61
CA ALA A 756 17.07 -12.98 30.93
C ALA A 756 17.53 -14.37 31.41
N LYS A 757 18.84 -14.55 31.61
CA LYS A 757 19.42 -15.79 32.15
C LYS A 757 18.96 -16.07 33.58
N GLU A 758 18.98 -15.07 34.46
CA GLU A 758 18.52 -15.22 35.84
C GLU A 758 17.04 -15.63 35.89
N ILE A 759 16.19 -14.96 35.11
CA ILE A 759 14.76 -15.30 35.04
C ILE A 759 14.55 -16.71 34.49
N LEU A 760 15.30 -17.13 33.46
CA LEU A 760 15.18 -18.48 32.89
C LEU A 760 15.70 -19.57 33.84
N LYS A 761 16.78 -19.30 34.60
CA LYS A 761 17.28 -20.18 35.65
C LYS A 761 16.22 -20.38 36.75
N GLU A 762 15.56 -19.30 37.17
CA GLU A 762 14.45 -19.36 38.14
C GLU A 762 13.22 -20.07 37.57
N ALA A 763 12.88 -19.78 36.31
CA ALA A 763 11.68 -20.27 35.64
C ALA A 763 11.70 -21.77 35.32
N ILE A 764 12.88 -22.28 34.96
CA ILE A 764 13.02 -23.60 34.32
C ILE A 764 13.93 -24.51 35.14
N ILE A 765 15.13 -24.04 35.50
CA ILE A 765 16.14 -24.88 36.15
C ILE A 765 15.79 -25.15 37.61
N LEU A 766 15.38 -24.14 38.37
CA LEU A 766 15.04 -24.32 39.79
C LEU A 766 13.86 -25.28 40.01
N PRO A 767 12.76 -25.24 39.23
CA PRO A 767 11.68 -26.22 39.33
C PRO A 767 12.10 -27.64 39.03
N VAL A 768 13.02 -27.83 38.07
CA VAL A 768 13.55 -29.15 37.71
C VAL A 768 14.49 -29.67 38.81
N LYS A 769 15.38 -28.83 39.35
CA LYS A 769 16.35 -29.23 40.40
C LYS A 769 15.72 -29.38 41.78
N PHE A 770 14.72 -28.57 42.13
CA PHE A 770 14.07 -28.58 43.44
C PHE A 770 12.53 -28.70 43.36
N PRO A 771 11.96 -29.78 42.80
CA PRO A 771 10.51 -29.88 42.58
C PRO A 771 9.64 -29.71 43.84
N HIS A 772 10.18 -30.05 45.01
CA HIS A 772 9.50 -29.92 46.30
C HIS A 772 9.23 -28.45 46.71
N LEU A 773 9.99 -27.48 46.18
CA LEU A 773 9.78 -26.05 46.45
C LEU A 773 8.68 -25.42 45.59
N PHE A 774 8.29 -26.07 44.50
CA PHE A 774 7.40 -25.54 43.46
C PHE A 774 6.02 -26.23 43.47
N GLN A 775 5.39 -26.27 44.65
CA GLN A 775 4.06 -26.85 44.89
C GLN A 775 3.03 -25.75 45.25
N GLY A 776 1.73 -26.07 45.17
CA GLY A 776 0.66 -25.15 45.56
C GLY A 776 0.58 -23.91 44.66
N THR A 777 0.74 -22.71 45.25
CA THR A 777 0.77 -21.43 44.51
C THR A 777 2.12 -21.15 43.84
N ARG A 778 3.19 -21.86 44.22
CA ARG A 778 4.54 -21.73 43.62
C ARG A 778 4.74 -22.64 42.42
N LYS A 779 3.67 -22.96 41.69
CA LYS A 779 3.79 -23.79 40.48
C LYS A 779 4.72 -23.12 39.47
N PRO A 780 5.55 -23.90 38.77
CA PRO A 780 6.43 -23.35 37.74
C PRO A 780 5.60 -22.80 36.58
N TRP A 781 6.15 -21.82 35.88
CA TRP A 781 5.50 -21.27 34.69
C TRP A 781 5.42 -22.33 33.60
N THR A 782 4.31 -22.35 32.86
CA THR A 782 4.07 -23.32 31.78
C THR A 782 4.27 -22.71 30.39
N SER A 783 4.31 -21.38 30.28
CA SER A 783 4.50 -20.67 29.02
C SER A 783 5.35 -19.40 29.17
N ILE A 784 6.41 -19.30 28.38
CA ILE A 784 7.37 -18.19 28.41
C ILE A 784 7.57 -17.64 26.99
N LEU A 785 7.48 -16.33 26.82
CA LEU A 785 7.75 -15.62 25.57
C LEU A 785 9.04 -14.81 25.66
N LEU A 786 10.02 -15.13 24.81
CA LEU A 786 11.22 -14.32 24.57
C LEU A 786 10.91 -13.28 23.48
N TYR A 787 11.16 -12.00 23.76
CA TYR A 787 10.94 -10.94 22.78
C TYR A 787 12.03 -9.89 22.78
N GLY A 788 12.29 -9.28 21.64
CA GLY A 788 13.27 -8.21 21.47
C GLY A 788 13.85 -8.19 20.06
N PRO A 789 14.72 -7.22 19.73
CA PRO A 789 15.26 -7.04 18.39
C PRO A 789 15.86 -8.32 17.77
N SER A 790 15.86 -8.43 16.45
CA SER A 790 16.51 -9.57 15.77
C SER A 790 18.01 -9.61 16.09
N GLY A 791 18.61 -10.80 16.08
CA GLY A 791 20.05 -10.95 16.28
C GLY A 791 20.55 -10.81 17.73
N THR A 792 19.66 -10.72 18.73
CA THR A 792 20.02 -10.66 20.17
C THR A 792 20.21 -12.01 20.85
N GLY A 793 20.17 -13.12 20.10
CA GLY A 793 20.47 -14.46 20.63
C GLY A 793 19.29 -15.20 21.29
N LYS A 794 18.02 -14.85 21.02
CA LYS A 794 16.82 -15.54 21.55
C LYS A 794 16.83 -17.06 21.32
N SER A 795 17.08 -17.50 20.08
CA SER A 795 17.15 -18.92 19.72
C SER A 795 18.40 -19.60 20.28
N TYR A 796 19.50 -18.85 20.45
CA TYR A 796 20.73 -19.34 21.07
C TYR A 796 20.53 -19.59 22.58
N LEU A 797 19.85 -18.66 23.27
CA LEU A 797 19.46 -18.78 24.67
C LEU A 797 18.53 -19.99 24.90
N ALA A 798 17.56 -20.23 24.02
CA ALA A 798 16.70 -21.40 24.09
C ALA A 798 17.47 -22.73 24.00
N LYS A 799 18.50 -22.81 23.14
CA LYS A 799 19.37 -24.00 23.03
C LYS A 799 20.16 -24.26 24.31
N THR A 800 20.60 -23.21 25.01
CA THR A 800 21.35 -23.39 26.27
C THR A 800 20.53 -24.02 27.39
N ILE A 801 19.22 -23.71 27.42
CA ILE A 801 18.28 -24.30 28.37
C ILE A 801 18.12 -25.80 28.12
N ALA A 802 18.12 -26.21 26.85
CA ALA A 802 18.04 -27.62 26.46
C ALA A 802 19.23 -28.42 27.02
N THR A 803 20.45 -27.88 26.91
CA THR A 803 21.68 -28.50 27.44
C THR A 803 21.67 -28.60 28.97
N GLU A 804 21.22 -27.56 29.67
CA GLU A 804 21.31 -27.47 31.14
C GLU A 804 20.24 -28.25 31.90
N CYS A 805 19.12 -28.55 31.24
CA CYS A 805 18.00 -29.25 31.87
C CYS A 805 17.99 -30.76 31.62
N GLU A 806 18.85 -31.30 30.74
CA GLU A 806 18.88 -32.72 30.32
C GLU A 806 17.49 -33.29 29.94
N ASN A 807 16.55 -32.43 29.55
CA ASN A 807 15.17 -32.77 29.26
C ASN A 807 14.94 -32.92 27.75
N THR A 808 13.83 -33.56 27.36
CA THR A 808 13.45 -33.67 25.95
C THR A 808 13.16 -32.28 25.38
N PHE A 809 13.97 -31.82 24.42
CA PHE A 809 13.80 -30.52 23.77
C PHE A 809 13.30 -30.68 22.33
N ILE A 810 12.12 -30.13 22.04
CA ILE A 810 11.51 -30.15 20.72
C ILE A 810 11.58 -28.73 20.15
N SER A 811 12.38 -28.51 19.12
CA SER A 811 12.51 -27.20 18.46
C SER A 811 11.79 -27.19 17.13
N VAL A 812 10.86 -26.25 16.92
CA VAL A 812 10.10 -26.10 15.68
C VAL A 812 10.05 -24.64 15.23
N ASN A 813 10.13 -24.39 13.92
CA ASN A 813 9.80 -23.07 13.38
C ASN A 813 8.28 -22.99 13.14
N SER A 814 7.69 -21.83 13.34
CA SER A 814 6.27 -21.58 13.06
C SER A 814 5.87 -21.92 11.63
N SER A 815 6.77 -21.77 10.64
CA SER A 815 6.53 -22.20 9.25
C SER A 815 6.36 -23.72 9.09
N ASP A 816 6.96 -24.52 9.98
CA ASP A 816 6.91 -25.98 9.89
C ASP A 816 5.55 -26.57 10.28
N LEU A 817 4.74 -25.76 10.97
CA LEU A 817 3.39 -26.09 11.44
C LEU A 817 2.30 -25.70 10.42
N LEU A 818 2.62 -24.82 9.47
CA LEU A 818 1.71 -24.34 8.43
C LEU A 818 1.71 -25.28 7.21
N SER A 819 0.53 -25.57 6.65
CA SER A 819 0.32 -26.39 5.45
C SER A 819 -0.69 -25.72 4.52
N LYS A 820 -0.55 -25.98 3.22
CA LYS A 820 -1.50 -25.54 2.19
C LYS A 820 -2.79 -26.38 2.16
N TRP A 821 -2.82 -27.53 2.83
CA TRP A 821 -3.96 -28.43 2.85
C TRP A 821 -4.89 -28.16 4.03
N PHE A 822 -6.20 -28.15 3.78
CA PHE A 822 -7.22 -27.79 4.76
C PHE A 822 -7.23 -28.75 5.98
N GLY A 823 -7.07 -28.20 7.19
CA GLY A 823 -7.10 -28.95 8.45
C GLY A 823 -5.80 -29.65 8.85
N GLU A 824 -4.78 -29.65 7.99
CA GLU A 824 -3.49 -30.30 8.30
C GLU A 824 -2.66 -29.50 9.32
N SER A 825 -2.72 -28.16 9.27
CA SER A 825 -2.04 -27.28 10.24
C SER A 825 -2.57 -27.43 11.66
N GLU A 826 -3.89 -27.57 11.84
CA GLU A 826 -4.50 -27.83 13.15
C GLU A 826 -3.99 -29.18 13.71
N ARG A 827 -3.94 -30.19 12.84
CA ARG A 827 -3.44 -31.52 13.20
C ARG A 827 -1.95 -31.52 13.57
N ASN A 828 -1.14 -30.68 12.91
CA ASN A 828 0.28 -30.52 13.23
C ASN A 828 0.49 -29.92 14.63
N VAL A 829 -0.26 -28.86 14.96
CA VAL A 829 -0.23 -28.27 16.31
C VAL A 829 -0.65 -29.31 17.35
N LYS A 830 -1.75 -30.02 17.12
CA LYS A 830 -2.20 -31.06 18.05
C LYS A 830 -1.18 -32.18 18.27
N ASN A 831 -0.58 -32.69 17.19
CA ASN A 831 0.41 -33.76 17.26
C ASN A 831 1.71 -33.33 17.95
N LEU A 832 2.14 -32.07 17.79
CA LEU A 832 3.30 -31.51 18.49
C LEU A 832 3.11 -31.59 20.01
N PHE A 833 1.94 -31.15 20.50
CA PHE A 833 1.62 -31.19 21.94
C PHE A 833 1.32 -32.62 22.43
N GLU A 834 0.84 -33.53 21.60
CA GLU A 834 0.75 -34.96 21.93
C GLU A 834 2.14 -35.59 22.13
N LEU A 835 3.07 -35.37 21.19
CA LEU A 835 4.43 -35.87 21.28
C LEU A 835 5.16 -35.32 22.52
N ALA A 836 5.01 -34.03 22.81
CA ALA A 836 5.58 -33.42 24.01
C ALA A 836 5.03 -34.04 25.31
N ARG A 837 3.74 -34.42 25.32
CA ARG A 837 3.11 -35.10 26.46
C ARG A 837 3.59 -36.55 26.62
N GLU A 838 3.90 -37.25 25.53
CA GLU A 838 4.47 -38.60 25.57
C GLU A 838 5.93 -38.60 26.07
N ARG A 839 6.65 -37.47 25.93
CA ARG A 839 8.08 -37.32 26.26
C ARG A 839 8.37 -36.48 27.50
N LYS A 840 7.40 -36.36 28.42
CA LYS A 840 7.54 -35.60 29.67
C LYS A 840 8.73 -36.12 30.52
N PRO A 841 9.54 -35.25 31.16
CA PRO A 841 9.53 -33.78 31.09
C PRO A 841 10.05 -33.25 29.74
N CYS A 842 9.33 -32.29 29.15
CA CYS A 842 9.62 -31.79 27.79
C CYS A 842 9.50 -30.25 27.67
N ILE A 843 10.40 -29.66 26.89
CA ILE A 843 10.36 -28.23 26.52
C ILE A 843 10.09 -28.12 25.02
N ILE A 844 9.03 -27.40 24.65
CA ILE A 844 8.71 -27.06 23.27
C ILE A 844 9.25 -25.65 22.98
N PHE A 845 10.17 -25.52 22.04
CA PHE A 845 10.65 -24.23 21.56
C PHE A 845 10.03 -23.90 20.19
N ILE A 846 9.36 -22.74 20.11
CA ILE A 846 8.72 -22.23 18.88
C ILE A 846 9.38 -20.92 18.48
N ASP A 847 10.10 -20.93 17.37
CA ASP A 847 10.69 -19.70 16.81
C ASP A 847 9.71 -18.98 15.86
N HIS A 848 9.85 -17.66 15.76
CA HIS A 848 9.00 -16.78 14.94
C HIS A 848 7.49 -17.00 15.15
N ILE A 849 7.04 -17.06 16.41
CA ILE A 849 5.63 -17.35 16.74
C ILE A 849 4.63 -16.36 16.12
N ASP A 850 5.08 -15.16 15.74
CA ASP A 850 4.32 -14.18 14.98
C ASP A 850 3.80 -14.68 13.63
N ALA A 851 4.50 -15.59 12.96
CA ALA A 851 4.04 -16.19 11.71
C ALA A 851 2.82 -17.11 11.91
N LEU A 852 2.68 -17.72 13.08
CA LEU A 852 1.53 -18.56 13.44
C LEU A 852 0.40 -17.76 14.11
N CYS A 853 0.77 -16.73 14.86
CA CYS A 853 -0.08 -16.09 15.86
C CYS A 853 -0.23 -14.56 15.67
N GLY A 854 -0.03 -14.03 14.45
CA GLY A 854 -0.09 -12.59 14.15
C GLY A 854 -1.50 -11.93 14.11
N GLN A 855 -1.52 -10.60 14.22
CA GLN A 855 -2.67 -9.68 14.20
C GLN A 855 -2.90 -9.11 12.79
N TYR A 856 -4.08 -9.42 12.23
CA TYR A 856 -4.89 -8.71 11.21
C TYR A 856 -4.48 -8.64 9.72
N ASN A 857 -5.48 -8.99 8.88
CA ASN A 857 -6.20 -8.17 7.88
C ASN A 857 -7.64 -8.75 7.69
N ASP A 858 -8.62 -7.97 7.20
CA ASP A 858 -10.05 -8.34 7.05
C ASP A 858 -10.36 -9.46 6.03
N ILE A 859 -9.35 -9.94 5.30
CA ILE A 859 -9.43 -11.06 4.35
C ILE A 859 -8.65 -12.25 4.92
N GLU A 860 -9.04 -12.76 6.08
CA GLU A 860 -8.38 -13.93 6.68
C GLU A 860 -9.05 -15.23 6.21
N SER A 861 -8.24 -16.22 5.82
CA SER A 861 -8.74 -17.57 5.54
C SER A 861 -9.26 -18.21 6.84
N GLU A 862 -10.39 -18.91 6.75
CA GLU A 862 -10.96 -19.65 7.89
C GLU A 862 -9.95 -20.64 8.51
N SER A 863 -8.99 -21.14 7.72
CA SER A 863 -7.91 -22.03 8.19
C SER A 863 -6.95 -21.38 9.19
N SER A 864 -6.56 -20.12 9.00
CA SER A 864 -5.65 -19.40 9.91
C SER A 864 -6.29 -19.22 11.29
N ARG A 865 -7.57 -18.84 11.33
CA ARG A 865 -8.33 -18.65 12.58
C ARG A 865 -8.43 -19.92 13.40
N ARG A 866 -8.64 -21.06 12.75
CA ARG A 866 -8.75 -22.36 13.41
C ARG A 866 -7.41 -22.83 13.97
N VAL A 867 -6.30 -22.61 13.26
CA VAL A 867 -4.96 -22.93 13.76
C VAL A 867 -4.61 -22.12 15.01
N LYS A 868 -4.89 -20.80 15.01
CA LYS A 868 -4.73 -19.93 16.19
C LYS A 868 -5.56 -20.41 17.38
N THR A 869 -6.81 -20.80 17.10
CA THR A 869 -7.72 -21.34 18.11
C THR A 869 -7.18 -22.64 18.71
N GLU A 870 -6.73 -23.58 17.88
CA GLU A 870 -6.15 -24.85 18.33
C GLU A 870 -4.88 -24.62 19.15
N PHE A 871 -3.97 -23.75 18.70
CA PHE A 871 -2.77 -23.40 19.44
C PHE A 871 -3.09 -22.81 20.82
N LEU A 872 -4.08 -21.91 20.89
CA LEU A 872 -4.54 -21.31 22.14
C LEU A 872 -5.14 -22.35 23.10
N VAL A 873 -5.90 -23.33 22.58
CA VAL A 873 -6.47 -24.45 23.36
C VAL A 873 -5.36 -25.30 23.97
N GLN A 874 -4.35 -25.68 23.17
CA GLN A 874 -3.21 -26.47 23.64
C GLN A 874 -2.37 -25.70 24.68
N LEU A 875 -2.13 -24.40 24.45
CA LEU A 875 -1.35 -23.55 25.35
C LEU A 875 -2.04 -23.37 26.72
N ARG A 876 -3.37 -23.29 26.77
CA ARG A 876 -4.15 -23.17 28.02
C ARG A 876 -4.45 -24.49 28.71
N SER A 877 -4.03 -25.63 28.13
CA SER A 877 -4.29 -26.96 28.68
C SER A 877 -5.79 -27.28 28.86
N VAL A 878 -6.67 -26.73 28.00
CA VAL A 878 -8.12 -26.94 28.12
C VAL A 878 -8.45 -28.34 27.57
N GLY A 879 -8.62 -29.31 28.47
CA GLY A 879 -9.03 -30.68 28.13
C GLY A 879 -7.91 -31.74 28.14
N ALA A 880 -6.67 -31.40 28.51
CA ALA A 880 -5.57 -32.36 28.66
C ALA A 880 -4.57 -31.93 29.75
N ASP A 881 -3.91 -32.88 30.41
CA ASP A 881 -2.89 -32.61 31.43
C ASP A 881 -1.52 -32.28 30.79
N ASN A 882 -1.12 -31.02 30.87
CA ASN A 882 0.20 -30.52 30.42
C ASN A 882 1.24 -30.46 31.56
N SER A 883 1.01 -31.08 32.72
CA SER A 883 2.01 -31.12 33.78
C SER A 883 3.33 -31.69 33.26
N GLY A 884 4.43 -30.94 33.42
CA GLY A 884 5.75 -31.35 32.93
C GLY A 884 6.05 -30.99 31.46
N VAL A 885 5.19 -30.19 30.79
CA VAL A 885 5.47 -29.59 29.47
C VAL A 885 5.60 -28.07 29.63
N LEU A 886 6.69 -27.50 29.12
CA LEU A 886 6.94 -26.05 29.09
C LEU A 886 6.97 -25.56 27.64
N VAL A 887 6.22 -24.50 27.33
CA VAL A 887 6.27 -23.83 26.02
C VAL A 887 7.15 -22.58 26.10
N LEU A 888 8.24 -22.57 25.33
CA LEU A 888 9.11 -21.42 25.13
C LEU A 888 8.94 -20.89 23.70
N ALA A 889 8.52 -19.64 23.54
CA ALA A 889 8.33 -19.03 22.22
C ALA A 889 9.24 -17.83 22.03
N ALA A 890 9.64 -17.53 20.79
CA ALA A 890 10.44 -16.36 20.44
C ALA A 890 9.79 -15.52 19.33
N THR A 891 9.88 -14.18 19.45
CA THR A 891 9.47 -13.24 18.41
C THR A 891 10.34 -11.98 18.39
N ASN A 892 10.50 -11.38 17.22
CA ASN A 892 11.12 -10.05 17.08
C ASN A 892 10.10 -8.92 17.17
N ILE A 893 8.81 -9.24 17.01
CA ILE A 893 7.74 -8.28 16.74
C ILE A 893 6.56 -8.59 17.70
N PRO A 894 6.73 -8.46 19.02
CA PRO A 894 5.70 -8.87 19.98
C PRO A 894 4.37 -8.12 19.84
N TRP A 895 4.37 -6.92 19.25
CA TRP A 895 3.17 -6.11 19.05
C TRP A 895 2.22 -6.65 17.98
N VAL A 896 2.72 -7.46 17.04
CA VAL A 896 1.83 -8.11 16.04
C VAL A 896 1.20 -9.38 16.59
N LEU A 897 1.53 -9.89 17.78
CA LEU A 897 0.92 -11.13 18.27
C LEU A 897 -0.52 -10.92 18.72
N ASP A 898 -1.41 -11.86 18.39
CA ASP A 898 -2.80 -11.88 18.84
C ASP A 898 -2.91 -11.65 20.36
N ARG A 899 -3.81 -10.76 20.77
CA ARG A 899 -3.89 -10.33 22.17
C ARG A 899 -4.26 -11.48 23.11
N ALA A 900 -5.06 -12.45 22.67
CA ALA A 900 -5.45 -13.59 23.48
C ALA A 900 -4.29 -14.59 23.65
N ILE A 901 -3.50 -14.81 22.61
CA ILE A 901 -2.29 -15.64 22.64
C ILE A 901 -1.21 -14.96 23.50
N LEU A 902 -0.95 -13.67 23.28
CA LEU A 902 0.01 -12.89 24.06
C LEU A 902 -0.32 -12.89 25.56
N ARG A 903 -1.61 -12.79 25.92
CA ARG A 903 -2.10 -12.89 27.32
C ARG A 903 -1.95 -14.29 27.92
N SER A 904 -1.82 -15.33 27.09
CA SER A 904 -1.71 -16.71 27.55
C SER A 904 -0.26 -17.14 27.83
N PHE A 905 0.72 -16.29 27.48
CA PHE A 905 2.10 -16.42 27.97
C PHE A 905 2.22 -15.86 29.39
N GLU A 906 2.52 -16.73 30.36
CA GLU A 906 2.59 -16.39 31.79
C GLU A 906 3.77 -15.49 32.13
N LYS A 907 4.90 -15.67 31.42
CA LYS A 907 6.08 -14.81 31.55
C LYS A 907 6.53 -14.30 30.19
N ARG A 908 6.95 -13.03 30.15
CA ARG A 908 7.53 -12.39 28.97
C ARG A 908 8.90 -11.85 29.35
N ILE A 909 9.92 -12.23 28.60
CA ILE A 909 11.32 -11.91 28.89
C ILE A 909 11.86 -11.09 27.72
N TYR A 910 12.26 -9.86 28.03
CA TYR A 910 12.89 -8.97 27.05
C TYR A 910 14.37 -9.33 26.87
N THR A 911 14.79 -9.47 25.62
CA THR A 911 16.19 -9.64 25.22
C THR A 911 16.67 -8.35 24.55
N PRO A 912 17.33 -7.44 25.29
CA PRO A 912 17.82 -6.17 24.77
C PRO A 912 19.00 -6.36 23.80
N LEU A 913 19.37 -5.27 23.13
CA LEU A 913 20.66 -5.17 22.44
C LEU A 913 21.81 -5.22 23.46
N PRO A 914 22.98 -5.78 23.10
CA PRO A 914 24.11 -5.88 24.02
C PRO A 914 24.66 -4.50 24.37
N ASP A 915 25.14 -4.29 25.60
CA ASP A 915 25.81 -3.06 26.01
C ASP A 915 27.27 -2.97 25.52
N VAL A 916 27.97 -1.85 25.76
CA VAL A 916 29.37 -1.67 25.30
C VAL A 916 30.31 -2.76 25.81
N ASN A 917 30.17 -3.18 27.07
CA ASN A 917 31.04 -4.17 27.66
C ASN A 917 30.72 -5.57 27.09
N GLU A 918 29.44 -5.87 26.92
CA GLU A 918 28.96 -7.09 26.29
C GLU A 918 29.42 -7.18 24.83
N ARG A 919 29.37 -6.07 24.07
CA ARG A 919 29.89 -6.00 22.69
C ARG A 919 31.40 -6.20 22.63
N ALA A 920 32.16 -5.60 23.55
CA ALA A 920 33.61 -5.80 23.64
C ALA A 920 33.95 -7.28 23.90
N ALA A 921 33.20 -7.92 24.80
CA ALA A 921 33.34 -9.35 25.06
C ALA A 921 32.96 -10.20 23.83
N MET A 922 31.91 -9.83 23.08
CA MET A 922 31.54 -10.51 21.83
C MET A 922 32.66 -10.42 20.78
N PHE A 923 33.18 -9.22 20.49
CA PHE A 923 34.31 -9.06 19.55
C PHE A 923 35.53 -9.89 19.96
N LYS A 924 35.85 -9.90 21.25
CA LYS A 924 36.96 -10.69 21.79
C LYS A 924 36.72 -12.18 21.57
N THR A 925 35.56 -12.72 21.93
CA THR A 925 35.25 -14.14 21.77
C THR A 925 35.27 -14.58 20.30
N HIS A 926 34.62 -13.83 19.40
CA HIS A 926 34.53 -14.19 17.98
C HIS A 926 35.89 -14.15 17.26
N LEU A 927 36.74 -13.16 17.54
CA LEU A 927 38.05 -13.04 16.89
C LEU A 927 39.12 -13.92 17.57
N SER A 928 39.06 -14.12 18.88
CA SER A 928 40.02 -14.97 19.61
C SER A 928 39.76 -16.48 19.42
N ALA A 929 38.57 -16.90 18.96
CA ALA A 929 38.26 -18.30 18.69
C ALA A 929 39.25 -18.97 17.71
N ASN A 930 39.83 -18.20 16.78
CA ASN A 930 40.80 -18.71 15.80
C ASN A 930 42.23 -18.17 16.00
N ASN A 931 42.49 -17.28 16.98
CA ASN A 931 43.80 -16.61 17.21
C ASN A 931 44.37 -15.82 16.00
N TYR A 932 43.53 -15.32 15.10
CA TYR A 932 43.95 -14.56 13.91
C TYR A 932 43.67 -13.06 14.03
N HIS A 933 44.16 -12.40 15.08
CA HIS A 933 44.08 -10.95 15.23
C HIS A 933 45.29 -10.34 15.94
N THR A 934 45.56 -9.05 15.72
CA THR A 934 46.60 -8.28 16.44
C THR A 934 46.04 -7.29 17.47
N ILE A 935 44.72 -7.33 17.68
CA ILE A 935 43.98 -6.43 18.59
C ILE A 935 44.45 -6.60 20.03
N GLN A 936 44.81 -5.48 20.66
CA GLN A 936 45.25 -5.37 22.06
C GLN A 936 44.06 -5.24 23.03
N ASP A 937 44.25 -5.59 24.31
CA ASP A 937 43.15 -5.62 25.29
C ASP A 937 42.39 -4.29 25.45
N HIS A 938 43.07 -3.14 25.33
CA HIS A 938 42.42 -1.82 25.41
C HIS A 938 41.62 -1.46 24.15
N GLN A 939 41.88 -2.13 23.02
CA GLN A 939 41.24 -1.84 21.73
C GLN A 939 39.86 -2.51 21.60
N TRP A 940 39.56 -3.56 22.39
CA TRP A 940 38.22 -4.17 22.41
C TRP A 940 37.13 -3.18 22.81
N MET A 941 37.41 -2.35 23.82
CA MET A 941 36.49 -1.29 24.23
C MET A 941 36.36 -0.20 23.17
N GLN A 942 37.45 0.12 22.46
CA GLN A 942 37.39 1.09 21.36
C GLN A 942 36.57 0.56 20.19
N LEU A 943 36.69 -0.74 19.84
CA LEU A 943 35.84 -1.40 18.84
C LEU A 943 34.37 -1.35 19.26
N ALA A 944 34.07 -1.68 20.51
CA ALA A 944 32.71 -1.66 21.03
C ALA A 944 32.09 -0.26 21.07
N GLN A 945 32.89 0.77 21.35
CA GLN A 945 32.48 2.19 21.30
C GLN A 945 32.28 2.68 19.87
N LYS A 946 33.17 2.32 18.95
CA LYS A 946 33.00 2.63 17.51
C LYS A 946 31.76 1.95 16.95
N ALA A 947 31.52 0.70 17.33
CA ALA A 947 30.30 -0.01 16.99
C ALA A 947 29.10 0.79 17.50
N GLU A 948 29.05 1.16 18.78
CA GLU A 948 27.96 1.95 19.38
C GLU A 948 27.69 3.30 18.72
N GLN A 949 28.75 4.03 18.36
CA GLN A 949 28.67 5.37 17.78
C GLN A 949 28.10 5.38 16.35
N GLN A 950 28.22 4.27 15.63
CA GLN A 950 27.74 4.19 14.25
C GLN A 950 26.36 3.53 14.16
N PHE A 951 26.09 2.45 14.91
CA PHE A 951 24.78 1.80 15.07
C PHE A 951 24.77 0.94 16.35
N THR A 952 23.65 0.75 17.06
CA THR A 952 23.65 -0.23 18.18
C THR A 952 23.64 -1.67 17.63
N TYR A 953 24.81 -2.22 17.30
CA TYR A 953 24.96 -3.55 16.67
C TYR A 953 24.38 -4.69 17.55
N PRO A 954 23.41 -5.46 17.05
CA PRO A 954 23.03 -6.76 17.61
C PRO A 954 24.19 -7.76 17.60
N GLY A 955 24.13 -8.79 18.46
CA GLY A 955 25.18 -9.81 18.54
C GLY A 955 25.41 -10.58 17.23
N ALA A 956 24.35 -10.84 16.46
CA ALA A 956 24.47 -11.50 15.15
C ALA A 956 25.21 -10.65 14.11
N ASP A 957 25.08 -9.32 14.18
CA ASP A 957 25.77 -8.41 13.27
C ASP A 957 27.25 -8.31 13.67
N ILE A 958 27.58 -8.40 14.95
CA ILE A 958 28.97 -8.51 15.43
C ILE A 958 29.62 -9.79 14.90
N ASP A 959 28.95 -10.95 14.98
CA ASP A 959 29.45 -12.20 14.39
C ASP A 959 29.69 -12.04 12.87
N THR A 960 28.75 -11.39 12.19
CA THR A 960 28.84 -11.12 10.75
C THR A 960 30.02 -10.20 10.42
N VAL A 961 30.22 -9.12 11.17
CA VAL A 961 31.35 -8.18 11.00
C VAL A 961 32.67 -8.89 11.25
N CYS A 962 32.78 -9.70 12.31
CA CYS A 962 33.98 -10.50 12.57
C CYS A 962 34.26 -11.49 11.44
N ARG A 963 33.23 -12.15 10.91
CA ARG A 963 33.35 -13.09 9.79
C ARG A 963 33.76 -12.37 8.50
N GLU A 964 33.14 -11.24 8.19
CA GLU A 964 33.49 -10.41 7.04
C GLU A 964 34.94 -9.91 7.13
N ALA A 965 35.37 -9.47 8.32
CA ALA A 965 36.76 -9.06 8.55
C ALA A 965 37.76 -10.19 8.29
N LEU A 966 37.43 -11.42 8.69
CA LEU A 966 38.24 -12.62 8.38
C LEU A 966 38.24 -12.94 6.88
N LEU A 967 37.09 -12.77 6.20
CA LEU A 967 36.95 -13.06 4.76
C LEU A 967 37.58 -12.00 3.84
N ILE A 968 37.82 -10.77 4.31
CA ILE A 968 38.49 -9.71 3.52
C ILE A 968 39.84 -10.20 2.99
N PHE A 969 40.59 -10.97 3.79
CA PHE A 969 41.87 -11.52 3.35
C PHE A 969 41.68 -12.49 2.16
N SER A 970 40.72 -13.42 2.25
CA SER A 970 40.39 -14.34 1.16
C SER A 970 39.94 -13.62 -0.11
N ARG A 971 39.14 -12.55 0.01
CA ARG A 971 38.72 -11.74 -1.14
C ARG A 971 39.88 -10.98 -1.77
N ARG A 972 40.77 -10.40 -0.94
CA ARG A 972 41.98 -9.73 -1.42
C ARG A 972 42.89 -10.69 -2.17
N LEU A 973 43.00 -11.94 -1.72
CA LEU A 973 43.80 -12.98 -2.39
C LEU A 973 43.30 -13.31 -3.79
N ASP A 974 41.99 -13.44 -3.98
CA ASP A 974 41.40 -13.79 -5.28
C ASP A 974 41.62 -12.69 -6.33
N SER A 975 41.55 -11.42 -5.91
CA SER A 975 41.81 -10.26 -6.78
C SER A 975 43.28 -9.80 -6.83
N ALA A 976 44.18 -10.45 -6.10
CA ALA A 976 45.56 -9.98 -5.95
C ALA A 976 46.37 -10.18 -7.23
N THR A 977 47.05 -9.11 -7.66
CA THR A 977 47.97 -9.14 -8.80
C THR A 977 49.44 -9.06 -8.39
N HIS A 978 49.71 -8.70 -7.13
CA HIS A 978 51.06 -8.48 -6.60
C HIS A 978 51.20 -9.04 -5.17
N PHE A 979 52.32 -9.70 -4.93
CA PHE A 979 52.66 -10.33 -3.65
C PHE A 979 54.10 -9.98 -3.25
N LYS A 980 54.39 -10.01 -1.95
CA LYS A 980 55.76 -9.89 -1.42
C LYS A 980 56.07 -11.04 -0.47
N ARG A 981 57.36 -11.37 -0.34
CA ARG A 981 57.83 -12.34 0.64
C ARG A 981 57.99 -11.68 2.01
N VAL A 982 57.43 -12.29 3.04
CA VAL A 982 57.58 -11.91 4.45
C VAL A 982 58.05 -13.10 5.28
N GLN A 983 58.81 -12.85 6.33
CA GLN A 983 59.17 -13.89 7.29
C GLN A 983 57.94 -14.19 8.17
N ASN A 984 57.66 -15.47 8.42
CA ASN A 984 56.53 -15.85 9.27
C ASN A 984 56.75 -15.31 10.70
N PRO A 985 55.89 -14.42 11.23
CA PRO A 985 56.06 -13.89 12.59
C PRO A 985 55.93 -14.95 13.68
N ASN A 986 55.29 -16.08 13.38
CA ASN A 986 54.99 -17.17 14.31
C ASN A 986 55.98 -18.34 14.23
N ASP A 987 57.02 -18.26 13.38
CA ASP A 987 58.01 -19.32 13.19
C ASP A 987 59.41 -18.71 13.02
N TYR A 988 60.37 -19.06 13.90
CA TYR A 988 61.74 -18.51 13.89
C TYR A 988 62.64 -19.14 12.81
N GLY A 989 62.09 -19.96 11.92
CA GLY A 989 62.80 -20.55 10.78
C GLY A 989 63.11 -19.56 9.64
N PRO A 990 63.96 -19.93 8.67
CA PRO A 990 64.31 -19.10 7.51
C PRO A 990 63.22 -19.06 6.42
N ARG A 991 62.04 -19.66 6.66
CA ARG A 991 60.99 -19.85 5.66
C ARG A 991 60.21 -18.55 5.44
N GLN A 992 60.27 -18.03 4.20
CA GLN A 992 59.52 -16.84 3.80
C GLN A 992 58.19 -17.23 3.14
N LEU A 993 57.12 -16.56 3.52
CA LEU A 993 55.76 -16.76 3.02
C LEU A 993 55.32 -15.57 2.16
N TRP A 994 54.37 -15.79 1.26
CA TRP A 994 53.79 -14.76 0.41
C TRP A 994 52.64 -14.05 1.11
N ILE A 995 52.61 -12.72 1.01
CA ILE A 995 51.47 -11.89 1.44
C ILE A 995 51.08 -10.94 0.30
N VAL A 996 49.79 -10.65 0.17
CA VAL A 996 49.28 -9.64 -0.77
C VAL A 996 49.87 -8.27 -0.44
N CYS A 997 50.28 -7.51 -1.46
CA CYS A 997 50.81 -6.15 -1.30
C CYS A 997 50.35 -5.21 -2.42
N SER A 998 50.49 -3.90 -2.20
CA SER A 998 50.24 -2.89 -3.23
C SER A 998 51.26 -3.02 -4.38
N PRO A 999 50.89 -2.76 -5.64
CA PRO A 999 51.84 -2.67 -6.76
C PRO A 999 52.98 -1.68 -6.54
N GLU A 1000 52.79 -0.71 -5.64
CA GLU A 1000 53.76 0.34 -5.29
C GLU A 1000 54.75 -0.07 -4.20
N ASP A 1001 54.59 -1.26 -3.59
CA ASP A 1001 55.51 -1.75 -2.57
C ASP A 1001 56.88 -2.07 -3.24
N PRO A 1002 58.01 -1.58 -2.71
CA PRO A 1002 59.34 -1.81 -3.30
C PRO A 1002 59.70 -3.29 -3.43
N ALA A 1003 59.09 -4.15 -2.61
CA ALA A 1003 59.27 -5.60 -2.64
C ALA A 1003 58.14 -6.34 -3.40
N ALA A 1004 57.24 -5.62 -4.08
CA ALA A 1004 56.13 -6.21 -4.83
C ALA A 1004 56.61 -7.02 -6.03
N GLN A 1005 56.06 -8.22 -6.17
CA GLN A 1005 56.25 -9.07 -7.33
C GLN A 1005 54.91 -9.36 -7.96
N LYS A 1006 54.80 -9.13 -9.28
CA LYS A 1006 53.60 -9.43 -10.05
C LYS A 1006 53.39 -10.95 -10.11
N LEU A 1007 52.40 -11.44 -9.39
CA LEU A 1007 52.13 -12.86 -9.19
C LEU A 1007 50.62 -13.05 -8.96
N THR A 1008 50.10 -14.17 -9.42
CA THR A 1008 48.68 -14.54 -9.30
C THR A 1008 48.55 -15.76 -8.38
N LEU A 1009 47.40 -15.91 -7.72
CA LEU A 1009 47.20 -16.91 -6.66
C LEU A 1009 47.46 -18.36 -7.11
N ASP A 1010 47.17 -18.68 -8.38
CA ASP A 1010 47.44 -19.99 -9.02
C ASP A 1010 48.91 -20.40 -9.01
N LYS A 1011 49.83 -19.45 -8.83
CA LYS A 1011 51.28 -19.67 -8.82
C LYS A 1011 51.85 -19.80 -7.41
N ILE A 1012 51.02 -19.68 -6.37
CA ILE A 1012 51.42 -19.78 -4.96
C ILE A 1012 50.87 -21.10 -4.38
N LYS A 1013 51.73 -21.90 -3.77
CA LYS A 1013 51.28 -23.10 -3.04
C LYS A 1013 50.60 -22.71 -1.74
N PHE A 1014 49.58 -23.48 -1.34
CA PHE A 1014 48.81 -23.23 -0.13
C PHE A 1014 49.67 -23.10 1.14
N ASP A 1015 50.75 -23.88 1.26
CA ASP A 1015 51.68 -23.88 2.39
C ASP A 1015 52.78 -22.79 2.31
N GLU A 1016 52.76 -21.96 1.26
CA GLU A 1016 53.65 -20.80 1.09
C GLU A 1016 52.93 -19.47 1.31
N LEU A 1017 51.64 -19.49 1.64
CA LEU A 1017 50.82 -18.28 1.82
C LEU A 1017 50.76 -17.88 3.29
N TYR A 1018 50.96 -16.59 3.57
CA TYR A 1018 50.81 -16.03 4.91
C TYR A 1018 49.41 -15.45 5.08
N GLU A 1019 48.64 -16.05 5.99
CA GLU A 1019 47.34 -15.53 6.41
C GLU A 1019 47.53 -14.29 7.31
N SER A 1020 47.18 -13.12 6.79
CA SER A 1020 47.32 -11.87 7.56
C SER A 1020 46.30 -11.86 8.70
N PRO A 1021 46.70 -11.61 9.95
CA PRO A 1021 45.76 -11.48 11.06
C PRO A 1021 44.87 -10.25 10.87
N VAL A 1022 43.66 -10.30 11.41
CA VAL A 1022 42.73 -9.17 11.47
C VAL A 1022 43.32 -8.08 12.37
N THR A 1023 43.42 -6.87 11.84
CA THR A 1023 43.90 -5.69 12.58
C THR A 1023 42.72 -4.79 12.98
N MET A 1024 42.98 -3.83 13.88
CA MET A 1024 42.04 -2.79 14.31
C MET A 1024 41.49 -1.93 13.17
#